data_AF-A0A2E2ND41-F1
#
_entry.id   AF-A0A2E2ND41-F1
#
_cell.length_a   1.000
_cell.length_b   1.000
_cell.length_c   1.000
_cell.angle_alpha   90.00
_cell.angle_beta   90.00
_cell.angle_gamma   90.00
#
_symmetry.space_group_name_H-M   'P 1'
#
loop_
_entity.id
_entity.type
_entity.pdbx_description
1 polymer ?
#
loop_
_entity_poly.entity_id
_entity_poly.type
_entity_poly.pdbx_seq_one_letter_code
_entity_poly.pdbx_strand_id
1 'polypeptide(L)'
;MPDSARRTTVSRSFRPIVAVVACVLLSNAAFAQLYGMTIDGSLYRVNPQTGRASRIARTDAIRVRSLAYDPVSDRLIAWDDTPRILYSIDPTNGATTVLHRYPSSNARANALQEIAYEADATGRLRGVRHATTLGGFGNEVTIDLVSGEIRDNGAVLLYESPSDLTWTPTHGLVVDARRRFDGVTGIFDVDGGRLADSPLGTVSLAYDPASADLFAFAHDVLYRIDPATGATTTVGPSGIPSGGSTLDNDINAMTFAVGSTTPPAMAGDTDGDGLFDDWETLGIPYTTSTGVAARYVLDVDGDRVSDADPLKKDIFVEVDAMASRAPSQTTLQRVIDAFDPPTNVLVPSPQGGAGGKPNITLHIHTDPADLALNLTNQGDYVNGVSGFDDFATDKARFFGTPAERVALDAAARLAAKRMAYRYCIFANSFSGTNNSGVAEAVGCDDFMVTLGRFSTPGGTPDEQAGTFMHELGHALGLRHGGADDLNFKPNYYSVMNYWWQYPRGIAPSPVWQLAYSTSVLPTLDENALSESAGIGANVPRALVPFRAPQTAACGGAFCVANNPTVCLNLASLGPGATVDWDADCLPTPGTVAADINDFSVFAPGTSAQALAVFGQGLTTLVGYHDWANIVYDVRGTATFAPGASAIDIGCDYTADLREAIRAIPSSSPCPIDFAAPPGVLDIADVVAFLQRFGASDASADIAEPFGQFDIADVISFLQQFGAGCP
;
A
#
# COMPACT_ATOMS: atom_id res chain seq x y z
N MET A 1 56.96 -49.38 25.89
CA MET A 1 55.72 -49.25 26.69
C MET A 1 55.13 -47.90 26.34
N PRO A 2 53.86 -47.82 25.86
CA PRO A 2 53.32 -46.55 25.41
C PRO A 2 52.78 -45.74 26.59
N ASP A 3 52.98 -44.43 26.42
CA ASP A 3 52.86 -43.36 27.40
C ASP A 3 51.42 -42.91 27.65
N SER A 4 51.17 -42.48 28.88
CA SER A 4 49.90 -41.93 29.34
C SER A 4 49.61 -40.55 28.75
N ALA A 5 48.45 -40.36 28.12
CA ALA A 5 47.93 -39.04 27.74
C ALA A 5 46.52 -38.81 28.30
N ARG A 6 46.36 -37.62 28.91
CA ARG A 6 45.20 -37.10 29.62
C ARG A 6 43.89 -37.23 28.83
N ARG A 7 42.82 -37.69 29.48
CA ARG A 7 41.43 -37.52 29.03
C ARG A 7 41.04 -36.04 29.18
N THR A 8 40.85 -35.35 28.06
CA THR A 8 40.11 -34.08 28.01
C THR A 8 38.65 -34.41 27.73
N THR A 9 37.78 -34.21 28.72
CA THR A 9 36.33 -34.33 28.53
C THR A 9 35.86 -33.14 27.71
N VAL A 10 35.59 -33.36 26.42
CA VAL A 10 34.85 -32.39 25.60
C VAL A 10 33.36 -32.60 25.88
N SER A 11 32.78 -31.69 26.66
CA SER A 11 31.33 -31.48 26.69
C SER A 11 30.90 -31.06 25.28
N ARG A 12 30.33 -31.99 24.50
CA ARG A 12 29.57 -31.62 23.31
C ARG A 12 28.22 -31.13 23.80
N SER A 13 28.02 -29.81 23.85
CA SER A 13 26.67 -29.26 23.91
C SER A 13 25.95 -29.68 22.62
N PHE A 14 24.97 -30.58 22.72
CA PHE A 14 23.99 -30.74 21.66
C PHE A 14 23.22 -29.42 21.59
N ARG A 15 23.55 -28.59 20.58
CA ARG A 15 22.65 -27.49 20.19
C ARG A 15 21.48 -28.14 19.44
N PRO A 16 20.21 -27.87 19.81
CA PRO A 16 19.08 -28.36 19.02
C PRO A 16 19.17 -27.79 17.60
N ILE A 17 18.96 -28.68 16.64
CA ILE A 17 18.91 -28.38 15.20
C ILE A 17 17.63 -27.57 14.97
N VAL A 18 17.77 -26.31 14.57
CA VAL A 18 16.65 -25.44 14.18
C VAL A 18 16.67 -25.40 12.65
N ALA A 19 15.61 -25.87 12.02
CA ALA A 19 15.38 -25.73 10.59
C ALA A 19 13.92 -25.32 10.41
N VAL A 20 13.62 -24.48 9.41
CA VAL A 20 12.24 -24.15 9.04
C VAL A 20 11.61 -25.38 8.41
N VAL A 21 10.48 -25.81 8.97
CA VAL A 21 9.82 -27.07 8.62
C VAL A 21 8.52 -26.82 7.86
N ALA A 22 7.85 -25.68 8.06
CA ALA A 22 6.65 -25.31 7.32
C ALA A 22 6.51 -23.80 7.17
N CYS A 23 6.13 -23.34 5.98
CA CYS A 23 5.81 -21.94 5.70
C CYS A 23 4.39 -21.79 5.15
N VAL A 24 3.80 -20.62 5.42
CA VAL A 24 2.53 -20.19 4.83
C VAL A 24 2.57 -18.68 4.61
N LEU A 25 2.06 -18.24 3.47
CA LEU A 25 1.90 -16.82 3.18
C LEU A 25 0.50 -16.41 3.60
N LEU A 26 0.36 -15.36 4.40
CA LEU A 26 -0.88 -14.62 4.53
C LEU A 26 -0.93 -13.63 3.37
N SER A 27 -1.80 -13.88 2.40
CA SER A 27 -2.27 -12.84 1.48
C SER A 27 -3.63 -12.36 1.98
N ASN A 28 -3.64 -11.50 2.99
CA ASN A 28 -4.71 -10.52 3.12
C ASN A 28 -4.10 -9.13 2.90
N ALA A 29 -4.86 -8.25 2.25
CA ALA A 29 -4.41 -7.16 1.41
C ALA A 29 -3.57 -6.08 2.14
N ALA A 30 -2.32 -5.92 1.70
CA ALA A 30 -1.52 -4.67 1.62
C ALA A 30 -0.02 -5.01 1.54
N PHE A 31 0.43 -6.03 2.27
CA PHE A 31 1.74 -6.67 2.11
C PHE A 31 1.61 -8.13 2.51
N ALA A 32 1.99 -9.06 1.64
CA ALA A 32 2.00 -10.46 2.02
C ALA A 32 2.87 -10.66 3.28
N GLN A 33 2.38 -11.39 4.28
CA GLN A 33 3.17 -11.75 5.46
C GLN A 33 3.48 -13.24 5.42
N LEU A 34 4.76 -13.60 5.45
CA LEU A 34 5.19 -15.00 5.41
C LEU A 34 5.38 -15.50 6.84
N TYR A 35 4.76 -16.61 7.20
CA TYR A 35 4.98 -17.26 8.49
C TYR A 35 5.76 -18.54 8.27
N GLY A 36 6.70 -18.82 9.17
CA GLY A 36 7.50 -20.02 9.15
C GLY A 36 7.52 -20.65 10.52
N MET A 37 7.43 -21.97 10.60
CA MET A 37 7.59 -22.69 11.86
C MET A 37 8.75 -23.67 11.77
N THR A 38 9.50 -23.75 12.85
CA THR A 38 10.66 -24.63 12.95
C THR A 38 10.31 -25.92 13.68
N ILE A 39 11.17 -26.94 13.55
CA ILE A 39 10.92 -28.28 14.10
C ILE A 39 10.70 -28.30 15.62
N ASP A 40 11.25 -27.30 16.33
CA ASP A 40 11.16 -27.18 17.78
C ASP A 40 9.87 -26.49 18.28
N GLY A 41 8.97 -26.17 17.35
CA GLY A 41 7.70 -25.49 17.57
C GLY A 41 7.81 -23.96 17.60
N SER A 42 8.97 -23.37 17.29
CA SER A 42 9.10 -21.91 17.24
C SER A 42 8.49 -21.35 15.96
N LEU A 43 7.51 -20.46 16.13
CA LEU A 43 6.82 -19.70 15.09
C LEU A 43 7.57 -18.39 14.80
N TYR A 44 7.71 -18.08 13.53
CA TYR A 44 8.38 -16.90 13.00
C TYR A 44 7.45 -16.18 12.02
N ARG A 45 7.54 -14.85 12.03
CA ARG A 45 7.03 -13.98 10.98
C ARG A 45 8.22 -13.51 10.14
N VAL A 46 8.11 -13.63 8.83
CA VAL A 46 9.14 -13.35 7.83
C VAL A 46 8.64 -12.29 6.86
N ASN A 47 9.46 -11.28 6.65
CA ASN A 47 9.19 -10.22 5.68
C ASN A 47 9.56 -10.71 4.26
N PRO A 48 8.62 -10.78 3.31
CA PRO A 48 8.89 -11.33 1.98
C PRO A 48 9.69 -10.40 1.05
N GLN A 49 9.89 -9.14 1.41
CA GLN A 49 10.68 -8.17 0.64
C GLN A 49 12.17 -8.21 1.03
N THR A 50 12.46 -8.57 2.29
CA THR A 50 13.82 -8.52 2.86
C THR A 50 14.35 -9.88 3.30
N GLY A 51 13.47 -10.89 3.38
CA GLY A 51 13.75 -12.21 3.96
C GLY A 51 13.79 -12.23 5.48
N ARG A 52 13.89 -11.09 6.18
CA ARG A 52 14.14 -11.05 7.63
C ARG A 52 13.01 -11.69 8.44
N ALA A 53 13.38 -12.66 9.28
CA ALA A 53 12.49 -13.32 10.21
C ALA A 53 12.57 -12.74 11.63
N SER A 54 11.42 -12.68 12.28
CA SER A 54 11.22 -12.31 13.67
C SER A 54 10.49 -13.45 14.38
N ARG A 55 11.03 -13.94 15.49
CA ARG A 55 10.39 -15.02 16.26
C ARG A 55 9.18 -14.46 17.01
N ILE A 56 8.02 -15.07 16.82
CA ILE A 56 6.79 -14.72 17.53
C ILE A 56 6.78 -15.41 18.89
N ALA A 57 6.76 -16.75 18.90
CA ALA A 57 6.67 -17.52 20.13
C ALA A 57 7.11 -18.98 19.93
N ARG A 58 7.18 -19.72 21.04
CA ARG A 58 7.20 -21.19 20.99
C ARG A 58 5.77 -21.69 21.15
N THR A 59 5.35 -22.59 20.27
CA THR A 59 4.00 -23.16 20.26
C THR A 59 4.00 -24.55 20.91
N ASP A 60 2.81 -25.08 21.24
CA ASP A 60 2.65 -26.49 21.65
C ASP A 60 2.68 -27.46 20.47
N ALA A 61 2.63 -26.96 19.23
CA ALA A 61 2.68 -27.77 18.01
C ALA A 61 4.14 -28.08 17.64
N ILE A 62 4.56 -29.33 17.79
CA ILE A 62 5.97 -29.74 17.69
C ILE A 62 6.15 -30.76 16.57
N ARG A 63 7.05 -30.52 15.61
CA ARG A 63 7.15 -31.30 14.34
C ARG A 63 5.95 -31.13 13.41
N VAL A 64 5.51 -29.88 13.25
CA VAL A 64 4.48 -29.54 12.29
C VAL A 64 4.95 -29.76 10.86
N ARG A 65 4.18 -30.57 10.13
CA ARG A 65 4.47 -30.98 8.75
C ARG A 65 3.85 -30.02 7.73
N SER A 66 2.74 -29.36 8.05
CA SER A 66 2.08 -28.42 7.13
C SER A 66 1.29 -27.37 7.91
N LEU A 67 1.16 -26.16 7.36
CA LEU A 67 0.64 -24.99 8.05
C LEU A 67 -0.31 -24.21 7.15
N ALA A 68 -1.63 -24.33 7.30
CA ALA A 68 -2.58 -23.52 6.54
C ALA A 68 -2.90 -22.20 7.26
N TYR A 69 -3.46 -21.23 6.54
CA TYR A 69 -4.04 -20.02 7.11
C TYR A 69 -5.56 -20.07 6.95
N ASP A 70 -6.29 -19.88 8.04
CA ASP A 70 -7.74 -19.72 8.06
C ASP A 70 -8.06 -18.21 8.06
N PRO A 71 -8.50 -17.64 6.91
CA PRO A 71 -8.82 -16.22 6.78
C PRO A 71 -10.10 -15.83 7.53
N VAL A 72 -10.96 -16.79 7.90
CA VAL A 72 -12.23 -16.50 8.59
C VAL A 72 -11.98 -16.25 10.07
N SER A 73 -11.09 -17.05 10.68
CA SER A 73 -10.75 -16.91 12.10
C SER A 73 -9.48 -16.12 12.38
N ASP A 74 -8.74 -15.74 11.34
CA ASP A 74 -7.40 -15.13 11.41
C ASP A 74 -6.44 -15.99 12.24
N ARG A 75 -6.39 -17.30 11.94
CA ARG A 75 -5.55 -18.26 12.65
C ARG A 75 -4.76 -19.14 11.70
N LEU A 76 -3.58 -19.55 12.15
CA LEU A 76 -2.79 -20.56 11.47
C LEU A 76 -3.29 -21.94 11.88
N ILE A 77 -3.46 -22.85 10.93
CA ILE A 77 -3.86 -24.23 11.17
C ILE A 77 -2.65 -25.14 10.95
N ALA A 78 -2.17 -25.77 12.00
CA ALA A 78 -0.95 -26.58 11.95
C ALA A 78 -1.27 -28.08 12.04
N TRP A 79 -0.76 -28.85 11.08
CA TRP A 79 -0.78 -30.30 11.10
C TRP A 79 0.49 -30.86 11.72
N ASP A 80 0.35 -31.47 12.90
CA ASP A 80 1.44 -32.13 13.61
C ASP A 80 1.34 -33.65 13.43
N ASP A 81 2.27 -34.22 12.66
CA ASP A 81 2.22 -35.61 12.20
C ASP A 81 2.54 -36.64 13.31
N THR A 82 3.24 -36.22 14.35
CA THR A 82 3.80 -37.11 15.37
C THR A 82 2.75 -37.49 16.41
N PRO A 83 2.08 -36.52 17.08
CA PRO A 83 0.93 -36.80 17.91
C PRO A 83 -0.38 -36.87 17.10
N ARG A 84 -0.37 -36.54 15.80
CA ARG A 84 -1.54 -36.50 14.89
C ARG A 84 -2.59 -35.53 15.40
N ILE A 85 -2.19 -34.27 15.51
CA ILE A 85 -3.02 -33.20 16.07
C ILE A 85 -3.14 -32.09 15.05
N LEU A 86 -4.37 -31.60 14.88
CA LEU A 86 -4.63 -30.35 14.20
C LEU A 86 -4.71 -29.24 15.24
N TYR A 87 -3.83 -28.28 15.15
CA TYR A 87 -3.81 -27.10 16.02
C TYR A 87 -4.33 -25.89 15.27
N SER A 88 -4.96 -24.98 16.00
CA SER A 88 -5.12 -23.59 15.62
C SER A 88 -4.13 -22.76 16.42
N ILE A 89 -3.38 -21.89 15.76
CA ILE A 89 -2.31 -21.07 16.34
C ILE A 89 -2.63 -19.62 16.07
N ASP A 90 -2.63 -18.81 17.12
CA ASP A 90 -2.73 -17.36 17.00
C ASP A 90 -1.44 -16.79 16.39
N PRO A 91 -1.48 -16.15 15.21
CA PRO A 91 -0.29 -15.65 14.54
C PRO A 91 0.39 -14.48 15.29
N THR A 92 -0.29 -13.82 16.22
CA THR A 92 0.25 -12.65 16.94
C THR A 92 1.11 -13.03 18.14
N ASN A 93 0.77 -14.13 18.81
CA ASN A 93 1.37 -14.52 20.08
C ASN A 93 1.74 -16.02 20.18
N GLY A 94 1.41 -16.81 19.15
CA GLY A 94 1.67 -18.24 19.06
C GLY A 94 0.83 -19.12 20.00
N ALA A 95 -0.26 -18.58 20.59
CA ALA A 95 -1.15 -19.34 21.46
C ALA A 95 -1.83 -20.48 20.67
N THR A 96 -1.67 -21.69 21.20
CA THR A 96 -2.11 -22.93 20.57
C THR A 96 -3.40 -23.46 21.17
N THR A 97 -4.37 -23.74 20.30
CA THR A 97 -5.61 -24.44 20.62
C THR A 97 -5.64 -25.75 19.86
N VAL A 98 -5.92 -26.86 20.55
CA VAL A 98 -6.12 -28.15 19.89
C VAL A 98 -7.50 -28.16 19.26
N LEU A 99 -7.57 -28.30 17.94
CA LEU A 99 -8.83 -28.50 17.22
C LEU A 99 -9.25 -29.97 17.32
N HIS A 100 -8.37 -30.88 16.86
CA HIS A 100 -8.67 -32.32 16.78
C HIS A 100 -7.46 -33.18 17.10
N ARG A 101 -7.70 -34.33 17.77
CA ARG A 101 -6.70 -35.37 18.04
C ARG A 101 -7.10 -36.67 17.35
N TYR A 102 -6.24 -37.20 16.49
CA TYR A 102 -6.53 -38.42 15.75
C TYR A 102 -5.86 -39.66 16.39
N PRO A 103 -6.60 -40.75 16.62
CA PRO A 103 -6.01 -41.99 17.12
C PRO A 103 -5.11 -42.63 16.05
N SER A 104 -4.13 -43.42 16.47
CA SER A 104 -3.23 -44.15 15.56
C SER A 104 -3.96 -45.18 14.67
N SER A 105 -5.21 -45.51 14.96
CA SER A 105 -6.07 -46.34 14.11
C SER A 105 -6.69 -45.56 12.94
N ASN A 106 -6.64 -44.23 12.93
CA ASN A 106 -7.16 -43.41 11.83
C ASN A 106 -6.18 -43.43 10.65
N ALA A 107 -6.44 -44.33 9.70
CA ALA A 107 -5.60 -44.50 8.51
C ALA A 107 -5.50 -43.24 7.64
N ARG A 108 -6.52 -42.38 7.63
CA ARG A 108 -6.51 -41.12 6.86
C ARG A 108 -5.56 -40.11 7.48
N ALA A 109 -5.69 -39.89 8.78
CA ALA A 109 -4.80 -39.00 9.52
C ALA A 109 -3.34 -39.47 9.51
N ASN A 110 -3.10 -40.78 9.62
CA ASN A 110 -1.74 -41.36 9.57
C ASN A 110 -1.01 -41.11 8.24
N ALA A 111 -1.76 -40.96 7.14
CA ALA A 111 -1.21 -40.80 5.81
C ALA A 111 -1.23 -39.35 5.33
N LEU A 112 -1.81 -38.42 6.11
CA LEU A 112 -1.95 -37.01 5.76
C LEU A 112 -0.59 -36.33 5.73
N GLN A 113 -0.29 -35.71 4.60
CA GLN A 113 0.99 -35.03 4.36
C GLN A 113 0.83 -33.52 4.48
N GLU A 114 -0.06 -32.96 3.67
CA GLU A 114 -0.22 -31.51 3.52
C GLU A 114 -1.68 -31.11 3.67
N ILE A 115 -1.89 -29.87 4.12
CA ILE A 115 -3.19 -29.23 4.30
C ILE A 115 -3.17 -27.83 3.69
N ALA A 116 -4.30 -27.38 3.17
CA ALA A 116 -4.54 -26.02 2.69
C ALA A 116 -5.98 -25.62 3.01
N TYR A 117 -6.23 -24.35 3.28
CA TYR A 117 -7.59 -23.87 3.59
C TYR A 117 -8.46 -23.81 2.33
N GLU A 118 -9.72 -24.23 2.45
CA GLU A 118 -10.69 -24.17 1.36
C GLU A 118 -11.36 -22.79 1.30
N ALA A 119 -11.28 -22.11 0.16
CA ALA A 119 -11.69 -20.70 0.01
C ALA A 119 -13.21 -20.43 0.08
N ASP A 120 -14.03 -21.42 0.43
CA ASP A 120 -15.50 -21.31 0.42
C ASP A 120 -16.11 -20.86 1.76
N ALA A 121 -15.28 -20.42 2.71
CA ALA A 121 -15.67 -19.98 4.06
C ALA A 121 -16.45 -21.03 4.88
N THR A 122 -16.41 -22.31 4.49
CA THR A 122 -17.14 -23.39 5.19
C THR A 122 -16.41 -23.96 6.41
N GLY A 123 -15.23 -23.44 6.75
CA GLY A 123 -14.38 -23.99 7.81
C GLY A 123 -13.83 -25.37 7.44
N ARG A 124 -13.36 -25.52 6.20
CA ARG A 124 -12.81 -26.76 5.66
C ARG A 124 -11.37 -26.58 5.18
N LEU A 125 -10.61 -27.67 5.24
CA LEU A 125 -9.31 -27.79 4.62
C LEU A 125 -9.37 -28.83 3.50
N ARG A 126 -8.58 -28.61 2.46
CA ARG A 126 -8.18 -29.67 1.53
C ARG A 126 -6.81 -30.20 1.93
N GLY A 127 -6.55 -31.46 1.65
CA GLY A 127 -5.26 -32.07 1.95
C GLY A 127 -4.98 -33.27 1.06
N VAL A 128 -3.78 -33.80 1.19
CA VAL A 128 -3.33 -34.94 0.38
C VAL A 128 -2.76 -36.01 1.29
N ARG A 129 -3.11 -37.26 1.02
CA ARG A 129 -2.61 -38.41 1.78
C ARG A 129 -2.03 -39.49 0.89
N HIS A 130 -1.03 -40.21 1.42
CA HIS A 130 -0.42 -41.34 0.73
C HIS A 130 -1.40 -42.52 0.58
N ALA A 131 -1.52 -43.10 -0.62
CA ALA A 131 -2.22 -44.36 -0.79
C ALA A 131 -1.28 -45.51 -0.40
N THR A 132 -1.73 -46.41 0.47
CA THR A 132 -0.91 -47.52 1.01
C THR A 132 -0.66 -48.64 -0.01
N THR A 133 -1.09 -48.51 -1.27
CA THR A 133 -1.02 -49.56 -2.28
C THR A 133 -0.75 -48.99 -3.67
N LEU A 134 0.47 -49.27 -4.17
CA LEU A 134 0.99 -49.07 -5.53
C LEU A 134 1.53 -47.67 -5.87
N GLY A 135 2.75 -47.70 -6.43
CA GLY A 135 3.62 -46.55 -6.67
C GLY A 135 2.94 -45.40 -7.39
N GLY A 136 3.00 -44.24 -6.73
CA GLY A 136 2.73 -42.95 -7.33
C GLY A 136 1.27 -42.50 -7.36
N PHE A 137 0.45 -42.90 -6.37
CA PHE A 137 -0.93 -42.42 -6.23
C PHE A 137 -1.19 -41.91 -4.81
N GLY A 138 -1.81 -40.75 -4.71
CA GLY A 138 -2.34 -40.17 -3.47
C GLY A 138 -3.86 -40.08 -3.50
N ASN A 139 -4.47 -39.72 -2.38
CA ASN A 139 -5.87 -39.32 -2.36
C ASN A 139 -5.98 -37.88 -1.89
N GLU A 140 -6.80 -37.12 -2.59
CA GLU A 140 -7.28 -35.83 -2.10
C GLU A 140 -8.26 -36.08 -0.95
N VAL A 141 -8.17 -35.28 0.10
CA VAL A 141 -9.06 -35.32 1.25
C VAL A 141 -9.63 -33.94 1.57
N THR A 142 -10.83 -33.91 2.13
CA THR A 142 -11.37 -32.74 2.83
C THR A 142 -11.37 -33.01 4.33
N ILE A 143 -10.96 -32.02 5.11
CA ILE A 143 -10.97 -32.01 6.57
C ILE A 143 -11.95 -30.94 7.03
N ASP A 144 -12.96 -31.31 7.78
CA ASP A 144 -13.91 -30.37 8.37
C ASP A 144 -13.39 -29.88 9.74
N LEU A 145 -13.15 -28.58 9.89
CA LEU A 145 -12.51 -28.01 11.08
C LEU A 145 -13.39 -28.10 12.32
N VAL A 146 -14.72 -28.20 12.16
CA VAL A 146 -15.67 -28.28 13.28
C VAL A 146 -15.79 -29.71 13.79
N SER A 147 -16.03 -30.65 12.89
CA SER A 147 -16.28 -32.06 13.23
C SER A 147 -15.00 -32.91 13.31
N GLY A 148 -13.91 -32.45 12.71
CA GLY A 148 -12.65 -33.21 12.60
C GLY A 148 -12.75 -34.37 11.61
N GLU A 149 -13.80 -34.43 10.80
CA GLU A 149 -13.97 -35.53 9.85
C GLU A 149 -13.02 -35.36 8.64
N ILE A 150 -12.22 -36.39 8.35
CA ILE A 150 -11.40 -36.48 7.14
C ILE A 150 -12.14 -37.36 6.12
N ARG A 151 -12.53 -36.81 4.97
CA ARG A 151 -13.22 -37.51 3.87
C ARG A 151 -12.32 -37.61 2.65
N ASP A 152 -12.38 -38.73 1.94
CA ASP A 152 -11.66 -38.92 0.67
C ASP A 152 -12.49 -38.36 -0.49
N ASN A 153 -11.88 -37.55 -1.35
CA ASN A 153 -12.54 -36.92 -2.50
C ASN A 153 -12.26 -37.62 -3.84
N GLY A 154 -11.17 -38.39 -3.92
CA GLY A 154 -10.78 -39.11 -5.13
C GLY A 154 -9.29 -39.41 -5.19
N ALA A 155 -8.88 -40.27 -6.14
CA ALA A 155 -7.49 -40.60 -6.38
C ALA A 155 -6.81 -39.52 -7.24
N VAL A 156 -5.56 -39.20 -6.92
CA VAL A 156 -4.71 -38.24 -7.63
C VAL A 156 -3.39 -38.92 -8.01
N LEU A 157 -2.92 -38.71 -9.24
CA LEU A 157 -1.62 -39.19 -9.72
C LEU A 157 -0.49 -38.38 -9.07
N LEU A 158 0.44 -39.06 -8.39
CA LEU A 158 1.63 -38.50 -7.74
C LEU A 158 2.88 -39.17 -8.32
N TYR A 159 3.51 -38.61 -9.37
CA TYR A 159 4.73 -39.24 -9.90
C TYR A 159 5.96 -38.89 -9.06
N GLU A 160 6.52 -39.92 -8.41
CA GLU A 160 7.68 -39.87 -7.49
C GLU A 160 7.43 -39.02 -6.22
N SER A 161 8.28 -39.20 -5.20
CA SER A 161 7.99 -38.85 -3.78
C SER A 161 7.24 -37.53 -3.58
N PRO A 162 6.23 -37.47 -2.68
CA PRO A 162 5.21 -36.42 -2.60
C PRO A 162 5.73 -35.10 -1.99
N SER A 163 6.91 -34.63 -2.39
CA SER A 163 7.58 -33.51 -1.75
C SER A 163 7.06 -32.14 -2.12
N ASP A 164 6.27 -32.00 -3.21
CA ASP A 164 6.12 -30.69 -3.82
C ASP A 164 4.72 -30.38 -4.47
N LEU A 165 3.60 -30.28 -3.71
CA LEU A 165 2.24 -30.01 -4.27
C LEU A 165 1.65 -28.59 -4.00
N THR A 166 1.02 -27.95 -5.00
CA THR A 166 0.35 -26.62 -4.90
C THR A 166 -1.09 -26.61 -5.48
N TRP A 167 -1.95 -25.61 -5.16
CA TRP A 167 -3.38 -25.59 -5.57
C TRP A 167 -3.83 -24.22 -6.08
N THR A 168 -4.37 -24.06 -7.29
CA THR A 168 -4.91 -22.76 -7.75
C THR A 168 -6.44 -22.74 -7.88
N PRO A 169 -7.09 -21.58 -7.66
CA PRO A 169 -8.56 -21.48 -7.59
C PRO A 169 -9.29 -21.57 -8.94
N THR A 170 -8.60 -21.53 -10.09
CA THR A 170 -9.26 -21.61 -11.40
C THR A 170 -9.24 -22.99 -12.04
N HIS A 171 -8.29 -23.87 -11.72
CA HIS A 171 -8.25 -25.23 -12.24
C HIS A 171 -7.55 -26.17 -11.26
N GLY A 172 -8.23 -27.22 -10.82
CA GLY A 172 -7.68 -28.20 -9.88
C GLY A 172 -6.34 -28.78 -10.32
N LEU A 173 -5.35 -28.67 -9.42
CA LEU A 173 -4.03 -29.31 -9.35
C LEU A 173 -2.88 -28.71 -10.20
N VAL A 174 -1.80 -28.26 -9.53
CA VAL A 174 -0.44 -28.17 -10.11
C VAL A 174 0.61 -28.66 -9.09
N VAL A 175 1.65 -29.36 -9.55
CA VAL A 175 2.66 -30.03 -8.71
C VAL A 175 4.07 -29.91 -9.32
N ASP A 176 5.04 -29.68 -8.42
CA ASP A 176 6.50 -29.69 -8.51
C ASP A 176 7.20 -28.49 -9.19
N ALA A 177 8.20 -27.95 -8.49
CA ALA A 177 9.22 -27.03 -8.95
C ALA A 177 10.09 -27.56 -10.11
N ARG A 178 9.77 -28.72 -10.71
CA ARG A 178 10.54 -29.32 -11.81
C ARG A 178 9.86 -29.31 -13.18
N ARG A 179 8.54 -29.11 -13.31
CA ARG A 179 7.83 -29.14 -14.62
C ARG A 179 6.59 -28.23 -14.71
N ARG A 180 6.26 -27.79 -15.93
CA ARG A 180 5.13 -26.89 -16.26
C ARG A 180 3.83 -27.65 -16.54
N PHE A 181 2.69 -27.11 -16.12
CA PHE A 181 1.33 -27.59 -16.45
C PHE A 181 0.61 -26.61 -17.39
N ASP A 182 -0.11 -27.14 -18.40
CA ASP A 182 -1.03 -26.36 -19.25
C ASP A 182 -2.48 -26.61 -18.79
N GLY A 183 -3.09 -25.56 -18.23
CA GLY A 183 -4.44 -25.59 -17.69
C GLY A 183 -5.58 -25.68 -18.72
N VAL A 184 -5.30 -25.59 -20.02
CA VAL A 184 -6.34 -25.67 -21.06
C VAL A 184 -6.51 -27.09 -21.59
N THR A 185 -5.43 -27.87 -21.65
CA THR A 185 -5.42 -29.16 -22.38
C THR A 185 -5.36 -30.38 -21.47
N GLY A 186 -5.00 -30.23 -20.19
CA GLY A 186 -4.93 -31.35 -19.24
C GLY A 186 -3.83 -32.37 -19.57
N ILE A 187 -2.83 -31.98 -20.36
CA ILE A 187 -1.68 -32.80 -20.75
C ILE A 187 -0.41 -32.15 -20.19
N PHE A 188 0.49 -32.97 -19.65
CA PHE A 188 1.86 -32.55 -19.33
C PHE A 188 2.58 -32.22 -20.63
N ASP A 189 3.08 -31.00 -20.81
CA ASP A 189 3.98 -30.70 -21.94
C ASP A 189 5.24 -31.56 -21.75
N VAL A 190 5.38 -32.56 -22.62
CA VAL A 190 6.40 -33.60 -22.49
C VAL A 190 7.78 -33.07 -22.93
N ASP A 191 7.84 -31.91 -23.61
CA ASP A 191 9.08 -31.44 -24.23
C ASP A 191 9.44 -29.96 -23.94
N GLY A 192 8.76 -29.28 -23.02
CA GLY A 192 8.89 -27.85 -22.78
C GLY A 192 9.49 -27.41 -21.42
N GLY A 193 10.73 -27.78 -21.13
CA GLY A 193 11.59 -27.07 -20.14
C GLY A 193 11.44 -27.45 -18.66
N ARG A 194 12.53 -27.95 -18.07
CA ARG A 194 12.70 -28.06 -16.61
C ARG A 194 12.63 -26.67 -15.97
N LEU A 195 11.89 -26.50 -14.88
CA LEU A 195 11.97 -25.34 -13.99
C LEU A 195 13.28 -25.44 -13.16
N ALA A 196 14.42 -25.27 -13.82
CA ALA A 196 15.77 -25.31 -13.25
C ALA A 196 16.19 -26.59 -12.50
N ASP A 197 17.42 -27.07 -12.75
CA ASP A 197 18.13 -27.88 -11.75
C ASP A 197 18.51 -26.93 -10.60
N SER A 198 17.56 -26.65 -9.70
CA SER A 198 17.80 -25.83 -8.51
C SER A 198 18.90 -26.50 -7.67
N PRO A 199 20.04 -25.83 -7.40
CA PRO A 199 21.09 -26.37 -6.54
C PRO A 199 20.69 -26.41 -5.05
N LEU A 200 19.46 -26.01 -4.71
CA LEU A 200 19.09 -25.60 -3.36
C LEU A 200 18.68 -26.74 -2.41
N GLY A 201 18.50 -27.98 -2.89
CA GLY A 201 17.93 -29.03 -2.05
C GLY A 201 16.52 -28.65 -1.54
N THR A 202 15.85 -29.55 -0.84
CA THR A 202 14.42 -29.50 -0.47
C THR A 202 13.96 -28.15 0.12
N VAL A 203 12.89 -27.53 -0.42
CA VAL A 203 12.43 -26.18 -0.04
C VAL A 203 10.93 -26.15 0.28
N SER A 204 10.56 -25.59 1.44
CA SER A 204 9.18 -25.19 1.73
C SER A 204 8.78 -24.02 0.82
N LEU A 205 7.61 -24.11 0.16
CA LEU A 205 7.11 -23.10 -0.76
C LEU A 205 5.86 -22.40 -0.25
N ALA A 206 5.74 -21.11 -0.57
CA ALA A 206 4.56 -20.30 -0.29
C ALA A 206 4.23 -19.44 -1.52
N TYR A 207 3.00 -19.51 -2.04
CA TYR A 207 2.58 -18.76 -3.21
C TYR A 207 1.85 -17.47 -2.83
N ASP A 208 2.20 -16.37 -3.48
CA ASP A 208 1.49 -15.10 -3.42
C ASP A 208 0.56 -14.98 -4.63
N PRO A 209 -0.76 -15.05 -4.40
CA PRO A 209 -1.73 -14.91 -5.47
C PRO A 209 -1.91 -13.47 -5.94
N ALA A 210 -1.55 -12.47 -5.14
CA ALA A 210 -1.66 -11.06 -5.51
C ALA A 210 -0.54 -10.64 -6.47
N SER A 211 0.68 -11.11 -6.24
CA SER A 211 1.83 -10.82 -7.10
C SER A 211 2.17 -11.94 -8.10
N ALA A 212 1.48 -13.08 -8.01
CA ALA A 212 1.80 -14.31 -8.74
C ALA A 212 3.23 -14.79 -8.49
N ASP A 213 3.76 -14.62 -7.28
CA ASP A 213 5.11 -15.04 -6.91
C ASP A 213 5.13 -16.34 -6.13
N LEU A 214 6.20 -17.13 -6.27
CA LEU A 214 6.44 -18.31 -5.44
C LEU A 214 7.66 -18.08 -4.54
N PHE A 215 7.48 -18.11 -3.24
CA PHE A 215 8.55 -17.96 -2.25
C PHE A 215 9.09 -19.31 -1.79
N ALA A 216 10.39 -19.35 -1.49
CA ALA A 216 11.14 -20.56 -1.19
C ALA A 216 12.21 -20.31 -0.12
N PHE A 217 12.25 -21.11 0.96
CA PHE A 217 13.36 -21.08 1.93
C PHE A 217 14.38 -22.18 1.70
N ALA A 218 15.64 -21.80 1.45
CA ALA A 218 16.75 -22.74 1.40
C ALA A 218 17.99 -22.15 2.08
N HIS A 219 18.72 -22.94 2.86
CA HIS A 219 20.02 -22.56 3.43
C HIS A 219 20.03 -21.20 4.17
N ASP A 220 19.02 -20.94 5.00
CA ASP A 220 18.79 -19.66 5.70
C ASP A 220 18.50 -18.46 4.80
N VAL A 221 18.19 -18.65 3.53
CA VAL A 221 17.91 -17.60 2.57
C VAL A 221 16.48 -17.74 2.04
N LEU A 222 15.79 -16.61 1.94
CA LEU A 222 14.52 -16.53 1.23
C LEU A 222 14.79 -16.25 -0.26
N TYR A 223 14.14 -17.02 -1.11
CA TYR A 223 14.14 -16.88 -2.55
C TYR A 223 12.73 -16.57 -3.05
N ARG A 224 12.65 -15.84 -4.16
CA ARG A 224 11.45 -15.59 -4.93
C ARG A 224 11.63 -16.24 -6.30
N ILE A 225 10.66 -17.03 -6.72
CA ILE A 225 10.65 -17.86 -7.94
C ILE A 225 9.53 -17.35 -8.82
N ASP A 226 9.86 -16.99 -10.05
CA ASP A 226 8.88 -16.69 -11.10
C ASP A 226 8.18 -18.01 -11.53
N PRO A 227 6.85 -18.16 -11.35
CA PRO A 227 6.16 -19.41 -11.70
C PRO A 227 6.10 -19.70 -13.20
N ALA A 228 6.22 -18.67 -14.05
CA ALA A 228 6.17 -18.82 -15.50
C ALA A 228 7.51 -19.27 -16.09
N THR A 229 8.62 -18.84 -15.49
CA THR A 229 9.98 -19.07 -16.03
C THR A 229 10.86 -19.95 -15.16
N GLY A 230 10.52 -20.14 -13.88
CA GLY A 230 11.38 -20.80 -12.88
C GLY A 230 12.59 -19.97 -12.47
N ALA A 231 12.66 -18.70 -12.87
CA ALA A 231 13.76 -17.83 -12.51
C ALA A 231 13.77 -17.56 -11.01
N THR A 232 14.88 -17.91 -10.35
CA THR A 232 15.05 -17.72 -8.90
C THR A 232 15.81 -16.42 -8.62
N THR A 233 15.22 -15.55 -7.80
CA THR A 233 15.85 -14.34 -7.27
C THR A 233 16.07 -14.49 -5.77
N THR A 234 17.23 -14.04 -5.28
CA THR A 234 17.51 -14.04 -3.84
C THR A 234 16.85 -12.82 -3.22
N VAL A 235 15.99 -13.02 -2.22
CA VAL A 235 15.36 -11.93 -1.46
C VAL A 235 16.29 -11.46 -0.34
N GLY A 236 16.85 -12.38 0.44
CA GLY A 236 17.78 -12.04 1.50
C GLY A 236 17.94 -13.12 2.57
N PRO A 237 18.92 -12.96 3.48
CA PRO A 237 19.12 -13.88 4.59
C PRO A 237 17.94 -13.80 5.57
N SER A 238 17.40 -14.96 5.90
CA SER A 238 16.24 -15.09 6.79
C SER A 238 16.54 -14.74 8.24
N GLY A 239 17.79 -14.97 8.69
CA GLY A 239 18.16 -14.83 10.09
C GLY A 239 17.53 -15.90 11.01
N ILE A 240 16.81 -16.88 10.43
CA ILE A 240 16.42 -18.10 11.13
C ILE A 240 17.67 -18.97 11.24
N PRO A 241 18.08 -19.46 12.43
CA PRO A 241 19.31 -20.22 12.55
C PRO A 241 19.20 -21.58 11.84
N SER A 242 20.00 -21.87 10.80
CA SER A 242 20.15 -23.26 10.33
C SER A 242 21.02 -24.07 11.29
N GLY A 243 20.49 -25.21 11.71
CA GLY A 243 21.35 -26.32 12.12
C GLY A 243 22.02 -26.90 10.88
N GLY A 244 23.29 -26.60 10.66
CA GLY A 244 24.09 -27.18 9.58
C GLY A 244 24.00 -28.72 9.57
N SER A 245 23.26 -29.27 8.62
CA SER A 245 23.12 -30.70 8.40
C SER A 245 22.73 -30.93 6.94
N THR A 246 23.62 -31.52 6.16
CA THR A 246 23.40 -32.00 4.78
C THR A 246 22.72 -33.39 4.77
N LEU A 247 21.89 -33.72 5.76
CA LEU A 247 21.46 -35.11 6.03
C LEU A 247 19.98 -35.30 6.41
N ASP A 248 19.07 -34.38 6.08
CA ASP A 248 17.63 -34.71 6.14
C ASP A 248 16.90 -34.09 4.94
N ASN A 249 16.85 -34.87 3.87
CA ASN A 249 16.28 -34.47 2.57
C ASN A 249 14.75 -34.69 2.51
N ASP A 250 14.10 -35.01 3.62
CA ASP A 250 12.72 -35.55 3.67
C ASP A 250 11.71 -34.65 4.41
N ILE A 251 11.93 -33.34 4.48
CA ILE A 251 11.05 -32.44 5.23
C ILE A 251 10.43 -31.42 4.28
N ASN A 252 9.26 -31.79 3.76
CA ASN A 252 8.46 -31.06 2.80
C ASN A 252 7.28 -30.43 3.53
N ALA A 253 7.10 -29.13 3.34
CA ALA A 253 5.89 -28.43 3.69
C ALA A 253 5.65 -27.40 2.62
N MET A 254 4.82 -27.74 1.64
CA MET A 254 4.12 -26.71 0.90
C MET A 254 2.90 -26.31 1.70
N THR A 255 2.68 -25.01 1.87
CA THR A 255 1.33 -24.58 2.20
C THR A 255 0.89 -23.38 1.37
N PHE A 256 -0.17 -23.63 0.61
CA PHE A 256 -0.83 -22.66 -0.24
C PHE A 256 -1.80 -21.81 0.59
N ALA A 257 -1.72 -20.49 0.44
CA ALA A 257 -2.87 -19.63 0.68
C ALA A 257 -3.61 -19.48 -0.64
N VAL A 258 -4.86 -19.94 -0.67
CA VAL A 258 -5.77 -19.57 -1.75
C VAL A 258 -6.14 -18.12 -1.53
N GLY A 259 -5.38 -17.21 -2.13
CA GLY A 259 -5.95 -15.95 -2.61
C GLY A 259 -6.33 -16.17 -4.07
N SER A 260 -7.53 -15.79 -4.41
CA SER A 260 -8.14 -15.99 -5.71
C SER A 260 -7.62 -15.00 -6.74
N THR A 261 -7.22 -15.51 -7.93
CA THR A 261 -6.66 -14.78 -9.08
C THR A 261 -7.72 -14.11 -9.96
N THR A 262 -8.59 -13.38 -9.29
CA THR A 262 -9.72 -12.53 -9.68
C THR A 262 -10.29 -12.29 -8.29
N PRO A 263 -10.50 -11.07 -7.75
CA PRO A 263 -11.30 -11.00 -6.54
C PRO A 263 -12.62 -11.69 -6.89
N PRO A 264 -12.92 -12.89 -6.35
CA PRO A 264 -14.31 -13.16 -6.11
C PRO A 264 -14.68 -12.04 -5.14
N ALA A 265 -15.91 -11.56 -5.15
CA ALA A 265 -16.41 -10.96 -3.93
C ALA A 265 -15.93 -11.87 -2.77
N MET A 266 -15.11 -11.38 -1.83
CA MET A 266 -14.91 -12.08 -0.55
C MET A 266 -16.31 -12.49 -0.17
N ALA A 267 -16.72 -13.77 -0.14
CA ALA A 267 -18.13 -14.12 -0.25
C ALA A 267 -19.02 -13.21 0.62
N GLY A 268 -19.67 -12.21 -0.01
CA GLY A 268 -20.26 -11.03 0.67
C GLY A 268 -19.41 -9.75 0.84
N ASP A 269 -18.58 -9.30 -0.12
CA ASP A 269 -18.06 -7.91 -0.31
C ASP A 269 -18.04 -7.68 -1.82
N THR A 270 -19.14 -7.15 -2.32
CA THR A 270 -19.47 -7.08 -3.74
C THR A 270 -18.69 -5.99 -4.47
N ASP A 271 -18.32 -4.92 -3.77
CA ASP A 271 -17.61 -3.81 -4.38
C ASP A 271 -16.10 -3.84 -4.17
N GLY A 272 -15.58 -4.60 -3.20
CA GLY A 272 -14.17 -4.82 -2.90
C GLY A 272 -13.51 -3.66 -2.16
N ASP A 273 -14.23 -2.99 -1.25
CA ASP A 273 -13.69 -1.96 -0.36
C ASP A 273 -13.24 -2.51 1.01
N GLY A 274 -13.38 -3.83 1.23
CA GLY A 274 -13.02 -4.48 2.49
C GLY A 274 -14.12 -4.40 3.56
N LEU A 275 -15.30 -3.86 3.27
CA LEU A 275 -16.50 -4.03 4.08
C LEU A 275 -17.31 -5.18 3.51
N PHE A 276 -17.90 -6.00 4.38
CA PHE A 276 -18.78 -7.06 3.91
C PHE A 276 -20.17 -6.49 3.60
N ASP A 277 -20.84 -6.97 2.55
CA ASP A 277 -22.22 -6.63 2.15
C ASP A 277 -23.19 -6.66 3.34
N ASP A 278 -23.00 -7.63 4.25
CA ASP A 278 -23.83 -7.75 5.45
C ASP A 278 -23.49 -6.70 6.52
N TRP A 279 -22.26 -6.20 6.56
CA TRP A 279 -21.84 -5.09 7.41
C TRP A 279 -22.33 -3.76 6.88
N GLU A 280 -22.27 -3.58 5.57
CA GLU A 280 -22.71 -2.36 4.90
C GLU A 280 -24.24 -2.19 4.97
N THR A 281 -24.99 -3.29 5.07
CA THR A 281 -26.46 -3.24 5.17
C THR A 281 -27.00 -3.38 6.59
N LEU A 282 -26.39 -4.21 7.43
CA LEU A 282 -26.90 -4.55 8.77
C LEU A 282 -25.99 -4.07 9.91
N GLY A 283 -24.80 -3.56 9.59
CA GLY A 283 -23.77 -3.21 10.56
C GLY A 283 -22.84 -4.36 10.92
N ILE A 284 -21.73 -4.01 11.56
CA ILE A 284 -20.64 -4.90 11.93
C ILE A 284 -21.03 -5.72 13.17
N PRO A 285 -20.96 -7.06 13.14
CA PRO A 285 -21.38 -7.89 14.26
C PRO A 285 -20.44 -7.75 15.47
N TYR A 286 -21.01 -7.68 16.66
CA TYR A 286 -20.27 -7.76 17.91
C TYR A 286 -21.09 -8.46 19.01
N THR A 287 -20.42 -8.89 20.08
CA THR A 287 -21.08 -9.51 21.23
C THR A 287 -21.02 -8.57 22.43
N THR A 288 -22.18 -8.27 23.02
CA THR A 288 -22.25 -7.40 24.21
C THR A 288 -21.55 -8.03 25.41
N SER A 289 -21.31 -7.24 26.45
CA SER A 289 -20.78 -7.72 27.73
C SER A 289 -21.67 -8.77 28.42
N THR A 290 -22.95 -8.89 28.01
CA THR A 290 -23.90 -9.90 28.50
C THR A 290 -24.01 -11.14 27.60
N GLY A 291 -23.20 -11.23 26.53
CA GLY A 291 -23.21 -12.35 25.59
C GLY A 291 -24.31 -12.28 24.53
N VAL A 292 -24.94 -11.12 24.34
CA VAL A 292 -26.00 -10.92 23.34
C VAL A 292 -25.36 -10.48 22.02
N ALA A 293 -25.77 -11.06 20.90
CA ALA A 293 -25.36 -10.62 19.58
C ALA A 293 -25.96 -9.24 19.25
N ALA A 294 -25.12 -8.32 18.79
CA ALA A 294 -25.47 -6.96 18.40
C ALA A 294 -24.74 -6.57 17.11
N ARG A 295 -25.10 -5.42 16.54
CA ARG A 295 -24.52 -4.88 15.30
C ARG A 295 -24.15 -3.41 15.49
N TYR A 296 -22.97 -3.02 15.03
CA TYR A 296 -22.52 -1.64 14.95
C TYR A 296 -22.87 -1.09 13.57
N VAL A 297 -23.88 -0.23 13.50
CA VAL A 297 -24.33 0.35 12.23
C VAL A 297 -23.32 1.41 11.78
N LEU A 298 -22.95 1.40 10.51
CA LEU A 298 -22.06 2.39 9.91
C LEU A 298 -22.86 3.66 9.58
N ASP A 299 -23.16 4.41 10.63
CA ASP A 299 -24.09 5.55 10.61
C ASP A 299 -23.36 6.83 11.02
N VAL A 300 -23.16 7.72 10.05
CA VAL A 300 -22.49 9.02 10.22
C VAL A 300 -23.51 10.14 10.47
N ASP A 301 -24.73 10.03 9.95
CA ASP A 301 -25.75 11.09 10.08
C ASP A 301 -26.67 10.95 11.31
N GLY A 302 -26.59 9.81 12.00
CA GLY A 302 -27.30 9.47 13.23
C GLY A 302 -28.73 8.98 13.03
N ASP A 303 -29.15 8.64 11.80
CA ASP A 303 -30.51 8.19 11.48
C ASP A 303 -30.77 6.70 11.80
N ARG A 304 -29.72 5.98 12.20
CA ARG A 304 -29.66 4.54 12.53
C ARG A 304 -29.80 3.62 11.32
N VAL A 305 -29.55 4.13 10.13
CA VAL A 305 -29.38 3.36 8.90
C VAL A 305 -27.90 3.39 8.55
N SER A 306 -27.44 2.34 7.89
CA SER A 306 -26.06 2.30 7.41
C SER A 306 -25.93 3.23 6.21
N ASP A 307 -24.89 4.05 6.20
CA ASP A 307 -24.52 4.94 5.10
C ASP A 307 -23.70 4.24 4.02
N ALA A 308 -23.24 3.02 4.30
CA ALA A 308 -22.49 2.19 3.35
C ALA A 308 -23.39 1.57 2.26
N ASP A 309 -22.79 1.20 1.13
CA ASP A 309 -23.45 0.64 -0.05
C ASP A 309 -22.64 -0.51 -0.66
N PRO A 310 -23.12 -1.77 -0.59
CA PRO A 310 -22.42 -2.94 -1.15
C PRO A 310 -22.08 -2.89 -2.64
N LEU A 311 -22.60 -1.90 -3.36
CA LEU A 311 -22.36 -1.68 -4.77
C LEU A 311 -21.45 -0.48 -5.06
N LYS A 312 -20.97 0.22 -4.03
CA LYS A 312 -20.15 1.41 -4.15
C LYS A 312 -19.18 1.53 -2.97
N LYS A 313 -17.90 1.42 -3.31
CA LYS A 313 -16.80 1.50 -2.34
C LYS A 313 -16.98 2.63 -1.35
N ASP A 314 -16.79 2.31 -0.08
CA ASP A 314 -16.89 3.21 1.04
C ASP A 314 -15.58 3.29 1.82
N ILE A 315 -15.29 4.48 2.36
CA ILE A 315 -14.18 4.70 3.28
C ILE A 315 -14.69 5.49 4.46
N PHE A 316 -14.50 4.98 5.68
CA PHE A 316 -14.91 5.66 6.91
C PHE A 316 -13.73 6.28 7.65
N VAL A 317 -13.88 7.55 8.03
CA VAL A 317 -12.93 8.28 8.87
C VAL A 317 -13.68 8.97 10.01
N GLU A 318 -13.24 8.74 11.24
CA GLU A 318 -13.65 9.56 12.39
C GLU A 318 -12.65 10.69 12.59
N VAL A 319 -13.17 11.91 12.74
CA VAL A 319 -12.37 13.13 12.85
C VAL A 319 -12.68 13.86 14.15
N ASP A 320 -11.66 13.90 15.00
CA ASP A 320 -11.66 14.65 16.25
C ASP A 320 -10.70 15.83 16.16
N ALA A 321 -10.89 16.82 17.04
CA ALA A 321 -10.04 17.99 17.05
C ALA A 321 -9.82 18.57 18.44
N MET A 322 -8.62 19.12 18.64
CA MET A 322 -8.38 20.09 19.70
C MET A 322 -9.22 21.36 19.48
N ALA A 323 -9.57 22.01 20.58
CA ALA A 323 -10.16 23.35 20.56
C ALA A 323 -9.43 24.32 19.62
N SER A 324 -10.18 24.99 18.75
CA SER A 324 -9.67 25.92 17.73
C SER A 324 -8.77 25.30 16.64
N ARG A 325 -8.78 23.98 16.48
CA ARG A 325 -8.13 23.25 15.37
C ARG A 325 -9.11 22.49 14.48
N ALA A 326 -10.37 22.39 14.88
CA ALA A 326 -11.40 21.73 14.10
C ALA A 326 -11.54 22.32 12.69
N PRO A 327 -11.54 21.47 11.64
CA PRO A 327 -11.87 21.92 10.29
C PRO A 327 -13.35 22.29 10.20
N SER A 328 -13.70 23.17 9.25
CA SER A 328 -15.10 23.46 8.96
C SER A 328 -15.75 22.32 8.19
N GLN A 329 -17.08 22.16 8.29
CA GLN A 329 -17.80 21.18 7.47
C GLN A 329 -17.59 21.41 5.97
N THR A 330 -17.51 22.68 5.54
CA THR A 330 -17.21 23.02 4.14
C THR A 330 -15.82 22.56 3.71
N THR A 331 -14.84 22.58 4.62
CA THR A 331 -13.48 22.06 4.36
C THR A 331 -13.53 20.56 4.14
N LEU A 332 -14.20 19.82 5.03
CA LEU A 332 -14.33 18.36 4.93
C LEU A 332 -15.12 17.94 3.70
N GLN A 333 -16.19 18.68 3.35
CA GLN A 333 -16.98 18.42 2.15
C GLN A 333 -16.13 18.46 0.87
N ARG A 334 -15.15 19.36 0.79
CA ARG A 334 -14.24 19.42 -0.38
C ARG A 334 -13.41 18.15 -0.53
N VAL A 335 -13.03 17.52 0.58
CA VAL A 335 -12.32 16.23 0.57
C VAL A 335 -13.30 15.12 0.13
N ILE A 336 -14.52 15.11 0.66
CA ILE A 336 -15.56 14.15 0.25
C ILE A 336 -15.83 14.24 -1.26
N ASP A 337 -16.03 15.45 -1.77
CA ASP A 337 -16.29 15.70 -3.19
C ASP A 337 -15.10 15.29 -4.10
N ALA A 338 -13.88 15.25 -3.56
CA ALA A 338 -12.70 14.82 -4.30
C ALA A 338 -12.67 13.29 -4.56
N PHE A 339 -13.37 12.50 -3.74
CA PHE A 339 -13.48 11.04 -3.89
C PHE A 339 -14.63 10.63 -4.81
N ASP A 340 -15.66 11.48 -4.97
CA ASP A 340 -16.80 11.25 -5.85
C ASP A 340 -17.18 12.49 -6.69
N PRO A 341 -16.30 12.92 -7.62
CA PRO A 341 -16.61 14.07 -8.46
C PRO A 341 -17.71 13.73 -9.48
N PRO A 342 -18.66 14.64 -9.73
CA PRO A 342 -19.82 14.37 -10.60
C PRO A 342 -19.47 14.23 -12.09
N THR A 343 -18.29 14.68 -12.50
CA THR A 343 -17.88 14.78 -13.91
C THR A 343 -16.76 13.83 -14.30
N ASN A 344 -16.20 13.06 -13.35
CA ASN A 344 -15.08 12.17 -13.63
C ASN A 344 -15.23 10.81 -12.94
N VAL A 345 -14.83 9.76 -13.65
CA VAL A 345 -14.75 8.41 -13.09
C VAL A 345 -13.30 8.17 -12.69
N LEU A 346 -13.04 8.30 -11.38
CA LEU A 346 -11.72 8.10 -10.77
C LEU A 346 -11.44 6.61 -10.52
N VAL A 347 -12.48 5.92 -10.05
CA VAL A 347 -12.45 4.47 -9.79
C VAL A 347 -13.56 3.82 -10.61
N PRO A 348 -13.25 2.83 -11.47
CA PRO A 348 -14.26 2.10 -12.22
C PRO A 348 -15.24 1.40 -11.29
N SER A 349 -16.47 1.19 -11.76
CA SER A 349 -17.44 0.37 -11.04
C SER A 349 -16.91 -1.06 -10.83
N PRO A 350 -17.20 -1.69 -9.68
CA PRO A 350 -16.78 -3.07 -9.39
C PRO A 350 -17.25 -4.05 -10.48
N GLN A 351 -16.38 -4.99 -10.88
CA GLN A 351 -16.75 -6.02 -11.86
C GLN A 351 -17.43 -7.20 -11.15
N GLY A 352 -18.69 -7.49 -11.52
CA GLY A 352 -19.37 -8.73 -11.09
C GLY A 352 -20.80 -8.56 -10.56
N GLY A 353 -21.20 -7.34 -10.18
CA GLY A 353 -22.57 -7.03 -9.73
C GLY A 353 -23.35 -6.24 -10.80
N ALA A 354 -24.58 -6.66 -11.10
CA ALA A 354 -25.50 -5.78 -11.83
C ALA A 354 -25.81 -4.56 -10.94
N GLY A 355 -25.35 -3.36 -11.34
CA GLY A 355 -25.66 -2.10 -10.63
C GLY A 355 -24.52 -1.48 -9.82
N GLY A 356 -23.29 -1.98 -9.91
CA GLY A 356 -22.11 -1.35 -9.31
C GLY A 356 -21.97 0.14 -9.70
N LYS A 357 -21.57 0.99 -8.75
CA LYS A 357 -21.40 2.43 -8.93
C LYS A 357 -19.91 2.78 -9.00
N PRO A 358 -19.50 3.76 -9.83
CA PRO A 358 -18.12 4.22 -9.88
C PRO A 358 -17.78 5.07 -8.65
N ASN A 359 -16.49 5.41 -8.54
CA ASN A 359 -15.93 6.27 -7.48
C ASN A 359 -16.09 5.67 -6.07
N ILE A 360 -15.75 6.47 -5.05
CA ILE A 360 -15.75 6.06 -3.65
C ILE A 360 -16.59 7.04 -2.84
N THR A 361 -17.46 6.57 -1.96
CA THR A 361 -18.07 7.43 -0.94
C THR A 361 -17.12 7.56 0.24
N LEU A 362 -16.62 8.77 0.49
CA LEU A 362 -15.85 9.05 1.71
C LEU A 362 -16.79 9.53 2.81
N HIS A 363 -16.89 8.74 3.87
CA HIS A 363 -17.70 9.01 5.06
C HIS A 363 -16.83 9.64 6.15
N ILE A 364 -17.04 10.92 6.41
CA ILE A 364 -16.32 11.64 7.49
C ILE A 364 -17.27 11.89 8.65
N HIS A 365 -17.04 11.19 9.76
CA HIS A 365 -17.80 11.34 11.00
C HIS A 365 -17.12 12.37 11.90
N THR A 366 -17.84 13.42 12.27
CA THR A 366 -17.46 14.36 13.33
C THR A 366 -18.53 14.40 14.42
N ASP A 367 -18.12 14.49 15.69
CA ASP A 367 -19.04 14.79 16.80
C ASP A 367 -18.74 16.20 17.35
N PRO A 368 -19.72 17.13 17.43
CA PRO A 368 -19.49 18.46 17.98
C PRO A 368 -18.87 18.47 19.39
N ALA A 369 -19.08 17.43 20.20
CA ALA A 369 -18.48 17.30 21.52
C ALA A 369 -16.97 16.99 21.47
N ASP A 370 -16.49 16.41 20.37
CA ASP A 370 -15.11 15.98 20.16
C ASP A 370 -14.35 16.89 19.16
N LEU A 371 -14.94 18.03 18.77
CA LEU A 371 -14.27 19.10 18.00
C LEU A 371 -13.59 20.18 18.88
N ALA A 372 -13.53 19.96 20.19
CA ALA A 372 -12.89 20.87 21.15
C ALA A 372 -12.23 20.11 22.31
N LEU A 373 -11.50 19.04 22.00
CA LEU A 373 -10.89 18.16 22.97
C LEU A 373 -9.73 18.80 23.74
N ASN A 374 -9.62 18.39 25.01
CA ASN A 374 -8.42 18.61 25.82
C ASN A 374 -7.47 17.43 25.61
N LEU A 375 -6.68 17.54 24.54
CA LEU A 375 -5.69 16.54 24.13
C LEU A 375 -4.50 16.47 25.09
N THR A 376 -3.85 15.32 25.10
CA THR A 376 -2.56 15.09 25.76
C THR A 376 -1.56 16.14 25.31
N ASN A 377 -0.79 16.69 26.25
CA ASN A 377 0.16 17.77 26.01
C ASN A 377 -0.41 18.98 25.24
N GLN A 378 -1.72 19.26 25.38
CA GLN A 378 -2.39 20.32 24.61
C GLN A 378 -2.20 20.15 23.10
N GLY A 379 -2.25 18.91 22.61
CA GLY A 379 -2.08 18.60 21.19
C GLY A 379 -0.67 18.85 20.64
N ASP A 380 0.31 19.15 21.49
CA ASP A 380 1.73 19.10 21.14
C ASP A 380 2.26 17.70 21.50
N TYR A 381 2.07 16.74 20.60
CA TYR A 381 2.47 15.36 20.81
C TYR A 381 3.99 15.23 20.74
N VAL A 382 4.60 14.66 21.78
CA VAL A 382 6.07 14.61 21.92
C VAL A 382 6.60 13.22 22.26
N ASN A 383 5.74 12.32 22.73
CA ASN A 383 6.12 10.95 23.07
C ASN A 383 5.82 9.98 21.92
N GLY A 384 6.69 8.97 21.75
CA GLY A 384 6.61 8.00 20.66
C GLY A 384 7.26 8.48 19.37
N VAL A 385 7.41 7.57 18.40
CA VAL A 385 7.83 7.92 17.04
C VAL A 385 6.76 8.84 16.45
N SER A 386 7.18 10.03 15.98
CA SER A 386 6.28 11.06 15.44
C SER A 386 5.09 11.44 16.33
N GLY A 387 5.22 11.32 17.66
CA GLY A 387 4.16 11.71 18.62
C GLY A 387 3.05 10.66 18.82
N PHE A 388 3.17 9.46 18.25
CA PHE A 388 2.06 8.50 18.26
C PHE A 388 1.79 7.82 19.61
N ASP A 389 2.67 7.88 20.61
CA ASP A 389 2.34 7.40 21.96
C ASP A 389 1.31 8.33 22.65
N ASP A 390 1.46 9.64 22.44
CA ASP A 390 0.49 10.63 22.95
C ASP A 390 -0.82 10.55 22.15
N PHE A 391 -0.73 10.39 20.82
CA PHE A 391 -1.90 10.13 19.98
C PHE A 391 -2.66 8.88 20.43
N ALA A 392 -1.96 7.75 20.65
CA ALA A 392 -2.59 6.51 21.13
C ALA A 392 -3.28 6.71 22.48
N THR A 393 -2.70 7.54 23.36
CA THR A 393 -3.32 7.92 24.64
C THR A 393 -4.64 8.65 24.44
N ASP A 394 -4.72 9.57 23.46
CA ASP A 394 -5.94 10.28 23.15
C ASP A 394 -6.95 9.42 22.36
N LYS A 395 -6.51 8.61 21.39
CA LYS A 395 -7.35 7.60 20.70
C LYS A 395 -8.05 6.68 21.71
N ALA A 396 -7.32 6.19 22.71
CA ALA A 396 -7.90 5.34 23.76
C ALA A 396 -8.98 6.05 24.61
N ARG A 397 -9.00 7.39 24.62
CA ARG A 397 -9.96 8.21 25.37
C ARG A 397 -11.13 8.70 24.54
N PHE A 398 -10.91 8.94 23.25
CA PHE A 398 -11.82 9.73 22.41
C PHE A 398 -12.33 8.98 21.17
N PHE A 399 -11.71 7.86 20.76
CA PHE A 399 -12.25 7.07 19.65
C PHE A 399 -13.68 6.56 19.92
N GLY A 400 -14.56 6.80 18.97
CA GLY A 400 -16.01 6.59 19.04
C GLY A 400 -16.74 7.76 19.71
N THR A 401 -18.02 8.00 19.39
CA THR A 401 -18.78 9.14 19.92
C THR A 401 -18.91 9.08 21.46
N PRO A 402 -19.21 10.20 22.16
CA PRO A 402 -19.36 10.19 23.61
C PRO A 402 -20.42 9.19 24.09
N ALA A 403 -21.47 8.96 23.30
CA ALA A 403 -22.50 7.96 23.59
C ALA A 403 -21.99 6.52 23.45
N GLU A 404 -21.12 6.25 22.48
CA GLU A 404 -20.47 4.94 22.29
C GLU A 404 -19.51 4.64 23.44
N ARG A 405 -18.70 5.62 23.86
CA ARG A 405 -17.68 5.47 24.92
C ARG A 405 -18.27 5.18 26.30
N VAL A 406 -19.50 5.62 26.58
CA VAL A 406 -20.18 5.39 27.87
C VAL A 406 -21.18 4.22 27.84
N ALA A 407 -21.33 3.54 26.69
CA ALA A 407 -22.21 2.39 26.57
C ALA A 407 -21.74 1.21 27.44
N LEU A 408 -22.67 0.37 27.91
CA LEU A 408 -22.36 -0.81 28.74
C LEU A 408 -21.46 -1.84 28.03
N ASP A 409 -21.43 -1.79 26.71
CA ASP A 409 -20.71 -2.64 25.78
C ASP A 409 -19.65 -1.86 24.98
N ALA A 410 -19.24 -0.67 25.45
CA ALA A 410 -18.32 0.25 24.76
C ALA A 410 -17.09 -0.46 24.17
N ALA A 411 -16.40 -1.31 24.95
CA ALA A 411 -15.21 -2.01 24.45
C ALA A 411 -15.49 -2.88 23.21
N ALA A 412 -16.57 -3.67 23.23
CA ALA A 412 -16.93 -4.54 22.09
C ALA A 412 -17.47 -3.73 20.91
N ARG A 413 -18.21 -2.66 21.19
CA ARG A 413 -18.75 -1.75 20.18
C ARG A 413 -17.64 -0.98 19.45
N LEU A 414 -16.68 -0.42 20.19
CA LEU A 414 -15.55 0.32 19.60
C LEU A 414 -14.59 -0.62 18.86
N ALA A 415 -14.43 -1.86 19.33
CA ALA A 415 -13.71 -2.89 18.57
C ALA A 415 -14.38 -3.18 17.22
N ALA A 416 -15.72 -3.17 17.17
CA ALA A 416 -16.47 -3.31 15.93
C ALA A 416 -16.29 -2.10 15.01
N LYS A 417 -16.45 -0.88 15.54
CA LYS A 417 -16.22 0.38 14.81
C LYS A 417 -14.84 0.41 14.14
N ARG A 418 -13.81 -0.01 14.88
CA ARG A 418 -12.43 -0.04 14.42
C ARG A 418 -12.19 -0.95 13.20
N MET A 419 -13.09 -1.89 12.91
CA MET A 419 -12.96 -2.72 11.70
C MET A 419 -13.29 -1.97 10.39
N ALA A 420 -13.89 -0.78 10.46
CA ALA A 420 -14.20 0.04 9.29
C ALA A 420 -13.57 1.44 9.32
N TYR A 421 -13.41 2.02 10.52
CA TYR A 421 -13.00 3.41 10.68
C TYR A 421 -11.49 3.58 10.75
N ARG A 422 -10.97 4.51 9.95
CA ARG A 422 -9.71 5.22 10.22
C ARG A 422 -9.96 6.36 11.20
N TYR A 423 -8.94 6.79 11.93
CA TYR A 423 -9.06 7.85 12.94
C TYR A 423 -8.06 8.98 12.71
N CYS A 424 -8.59 10.20 12.73
CA CYS A 424 -7.82 11.42 12.53
C CYS A 424 -8.02 12.40 13.69
N ILE A 425 -6.91 12.92 14.22
CA ILE A 425 -6.94 14.04 15.18
C ILE A 425 -6.33 15.30 14.55
N PHE A 426 -7.06 16.41 14.61
CA PHE A 426 -6.52 17.75 14.37
C PHE A 426 -5.89 18.29 15.66
N ALA A 427 -4.55 18.34 15.70
CA ALA A 427 -3.74 18.72 16.86
C ALA A 427 -2.84 19.94 16.57
N ASN A 428 -1.97 20.31 17.51
CA ASN A 428 -1.08 21.47 17.35
C ASN A 428 0.22 21.13 16.62
N SER A 429 0.92 20.08 17.05
CA SER A 429 2.21 19.65 16.51
C SER A 429 2.51 18.21 16.92
N PHE A 430 3.44 17.57 16.22
CA PHE A 430 4.10 16.37 16.70
C PHE A 430 5.61 16.57 16.75
N SER A 431 6.28 15.88 17.68
CA SER A 431 7.73 15.94 17.93
C SER A 431 8.29 17.36 18.08
N GLY A 432 7.45 18.33 18.47
CA GLY A 432 7.81 19.75 18.57
C GLY A 432 8.10 20.44 17.23
N THR A 433 7.82 19.78 16.10
CA THR A 433 8.04 20.25 14.73
C THR A 433 6.94 21.20 14.27
N ASN A 434 7.14 21.83 13.11
CA ASN A 434 6.13 22.62 12.39
C ASN A 434 5.59 21.86 11.16
N ASN A 435 5.48 20.53 11.23
CA ASN A 435 4.94 19.69 10.16
C ASN A 435 3.43 19.79 10.03
N SER A 436 2.92 19.66 8.80
CA SER A 436 1.49 19.76 8.51
C SER A 436 0.68 18.60 9.06
N GLY A 437 1.20 17.38 9.02
CA GLY A 437 0.54 16.16 9.45
C GLY A 437 1.46 14.95 9.38
N VAL A 438 0.96 13.81 9.84
CA VAL A 438 1.65 12.51 9.73
C VAL A 438 0.66 11.36 9.88
N ALA A 439 0.81 10.30 9.08
CA ALA A 439 0.19 9.00 9.28
C ALA A 439 1.13 8.04 10.01
N GLU A 440 0.59 7.09 10.80
CA GLU A 440 1.45 6.19 11.58
C GLU A 440 2.30 5.27 10.68
N ALA A 441 1.82 4.97 9.48
CA ALA A 441 2.52 4.19 8.49
C ALA A 441 1.85 4.34 7.11
N VAL A 442 2.31 3.53 6.14
CA VAL A 442 1.66 3.39 4.83
C VAL A 442 0.68 2.21 4.89
N GLY A 443 -0.60 2.48 4.64
CA GLY A 443 -1.70 1.51 4.76
C GLY A 443 -2.18 1.31 6.20
N CYS A 444 -2.38 2.38 6.96
CA CYS A 444 -2.70 2.34 8.39
C CYS A 444 -4.13 2.79 8.75
N ASP A 445 -4.52 2.69 10.03
CA ASP A 445 -5.78 3.23 10.54
C ASP A 445 -5.66 4.63 11.16
N ASP A 446 -4.46 5.05 11.55
CA ASP A 446 -4.28 6.32 12.27
C ASP A 446 -3.47 7.38 11.52
N PHE A 447 -3.94 8.62 11.60
CA PHE A 447 -3.21 9.78 11.13
C PHE A 447 -3.59 11.07 11.89
N MET A 448 -2.82 12.13 11.72
CA MET A 448 -3.08 13.42 12.37
C MET A 448 -2.76 14.61 11.48
N VAL A 449 -3.51 15.69 11.66
CA VAL A 449 -3.26 17.01 11.05
C VAL A 449 -2.76 17.96 12.13
N THR A 450 -1.59 18.54 11.95
CA THR A 450 -0.82 19.30 12.96
C THR A 450 -0.43 20.71 12.52
N LEU A 451 -1.34 21.43 11.88
CA LEU A 451 -1.13 22.79 11.38
C LEU A 451 -1.06 23.88 12.47
N GLY A 452 -0.99 23.53 13.75
CA GLY A 452 -1.05 24.49 14.86
C GLY A 452 0.13 25.47 14.94
N ARG A 453 1.28 25.10 14.36
CA ARG A 453 2.51 25.93 14.32
C ARG A 453 2.75 26.64 12.99
N PHE A 454 1.76 26.62 12.09
CA PHE A 454 1.83 27.37 10.84
C PHE A 454 1.62 28.87 11.10
N SER A 455 2.01 29.71 10.14
CA SER A 455 1.86 31.17 10.23
C SER A 455 0.41 31.60 10.47
N THR A 456 -0.56 30.83 9.96
CA THR A 456 -1.95 30.81 10.42
C THR A 456 -2.13 29.59 11.33
N PRO A 457 -2.26 29.75 12.66
CA PRO A 457 -2.42 28.60 13.57
C PRO A 457 -3.67 27.79 13.24
N GLY A 458 -3.50 26.51 12.90
CA GLY A 458 -4.57 25.61 12.43
C GLY A 458 -4.75 25.58 10.91
N GLY A 459 -3.95 26.36 10.16
CA GLY A 459 -3.94 26.41 8.69
C GLY A 459 -5.14 27.13 8.07
N THR A 460 -5.07 27.38 6.76
CA THR A 460 -6.23 27.79 5.95
C THR A 460 -7.11 26.58 5.59
N PRO A 461 -8.35 26.78 5.09
CA PRO A 461 -9.17 25.67 4.59
C PRO A 461 -8.49 24.82 3.50
N ASP A 462 -7.69 25.42 2.63
CA ASP A 462 -6.92 24.67 1.62
C ASP A 462 -5.82 23.82 2.26
N GLU A 463 -5.18 24.34 3.30
CA GLU A 463 -4.13 23.61 4.02
C GLU A 463 -4.70 22.46 4.83
N GLN A 464 -5.84 22.68 5.48
CA GLN A 464 -6.57 21.63 6.18
C GLN A 464 -7.02 20.52 5.22
N ALA A 465 -7.67 20.86 4.11
CA ALA A 465 -8.15 19.88 3.15
C ALA A 465 -7.00 19.12 2.45
N GLY A 466 -5.96 19.83 2.02
CA GLY A 466 -4.78 19.26 1.38
C GLY A 466 -4.00 18.35 2.32
N THR A 467 -3.78 18.77 3.56
CA THR A 467 -3.09 17.93 4.57
C THR A 467 -3.92 16.71 4.92
N PHE A 468 -5.21 16.89 5.21
CA PHE A 468 -6.08 15.77 5.56
C PHE A 468 -6.10 14.72 4.45
N MET A 469 -6.25 15.14 3.19
CA MET A 469 -6.24 14.22 2.05
C MET A 469 -4.85 13.58 1.85
N HIS A 470 -3.76 14.31 2.08
CA HIS A 470 -2.40 13.75 2.01
C HIS A 470 -2.18 12.64 3.05
N GLU A 471 -2.51 12.89 4.31
CA GLU A 471 -2.33 11.91 5.38
C GLU A 471 -3.30 10.72 5.24
N LEU A 472 -4.53 10.98 4.79
CA LEU A 472 -5.45 9.90 4.41
C LEU A 472 -4.86 9.06 3.26
N GLY A 473 -4.13 9.67 2.32
CA GLY A 473 -3.44 8.96 1.26
C GLY A 473 -2.40 7.97 1.79
N HIS A 474 -1.62 8.36 2.80
CA HIS A 474 -0.75 7.42 3.50
C HIS A 474 -1.52 6.29 4.20
N ALA A 475 -2.62 6.61 4.88
CA ALA A 475 -3.51 5.61 5.48
C ALA A 475 -4.17 4.67 4.44
N LEU A 476 -4.21 5.10 3.17
CA LEU A 476 -4.68 4.37 2.00
C LEU A 476 -3.54 3.73 1.19
N GLY A 477 -2.30 3.73 1.70
CA GLY A 477 -1.19 3.00 1.09
C GLY A 477 -0.35 3.80 0.09
N LEU A 478 -0.63 5.08 -0.12
CA LEU A 478 0.13 5.93 -1.03
C LEU A 478 1.39 6.50 -0.37
N ARG A 479 2.42 6.74 -1.18
CA ARG A 479 3.66 7.41 -0.78
C ARG A 479 3.83 8.72 -1.53
N HIS A 480 4.82 9.53 -1.15
CA HIS A 480 5.04 10.85 -1.73
C HIS A 480 5.29 10.87 -3.25
N GLY A 481 5.84 9.78 -3.80
CA GLY A 481 6.03 9.55 -5.24
C GLY A 481 5.04 8.54 -5.83
N GLY A 482 3.98 8.20 -5.10
CA GLY A 482 2.98 7.18 -5.42
C GLY A 482 3.38 5.80 -4.93
N ALA A 483 4.30 5.16 -5.64
CA ALA A 483 4.85 3.84 -5.28
C ALA A 483 6.11 3.92 -4.38
N ASP A 484 6.72 5.09 -4.31
CA ASP A 484 8.03 5.33 -3.69
C ASP A 484 8.00 6.62 -2.86
N ASP A 485 9.04 6.84 -2.06
CA ASP A 485 9.13 7.99 -1.17
C ASP A 485 9.67 9.26 -1.87
N LEU A 486 10.00 9.22 -3.16
CA LEU A 486 10.61 10.35 -3.85
C LEU A 486 9.61 11.48 -4.05
N ASN A 487 9.91 12.62 -3.43
CA ASN A 487 9.13 13.83 -3.57
C ASN A 487 9.46 14.59 -4.87
N PHE A 488 8.60 15.58 -5.17
CA PHE A 488 8.81 16.58 -6.22
C PHE A 488 8.94 16.08 -7.66
N LYS A 489 8.55 14.82 -7.92
CA LYS A 489 8.51 14.22 -9.25
C LYS A 489 7.65 15.08 -10.21
N PRO A 490 8.21 15.61 -11.31
CA PRO A 490 7.43 16.40 -12.27
C PRO A 490 6.30 15.60 -12.93
N ASN A 491 6.47 14.29 -13.07
CA ASN A 491 5.49 13.36 -13.63
C ASN A 491 4.58 12.68 -12.58
N TYR A 492 4.34 13.33 -11.43
CA TYR A 492 3.41 12.84 -10.42
C TYR A 492 2.49 13.97 -9.92
N TYR A 493 1.32 14.09 -10.55
CA TYR A 493 0.30 15.09 -10.26
C TYR A 493 -0.71 14.55 -9.24
N SER A 494 -0.39 14.73 -7.96
CA SER A 494 -1.16 14.21 -6.82
C SER A 494 -0.89 15.04 -5.58
N VAL A 495 -1.90 15.24 -4.71
CA VAL A 495 -1.76 15.82 -3.37
C VAL A 495 -0.68 15.13 -2.51
N MET A 496 -0.32 13.87 -2.83
CA MET A 496 0.79 13.15 -2.21
C MET A 496 2.17 13.73 -2.54
N ASN A 497 2.32 14.41 -3.68
CA ASN A 497 3.53 15.13 -4.03
C ASN A 497 3.46 16.54 -3.44
N TYR A 498 4.49 16.94 -2.71
CA TYR A 498 4.58 18.22 -2.00
C TYR A 498 4.37 19.45 -2.89
N TRP A 499 4.59 19.35 -4.20
CA TRP A 499 4.18 20.40 -5.11
C TRP A 499 2.68 20.68 -5.10
N TRP A 500 1.84 19.68 -4.86
CA TRP A 500 0.40 19.76 -5.04
C TRP A 500 -0.38 19.62 -3.74
N GLN A 501 0.28 19.53 -2.59
CA GLN A 501 -0.42 19.46 -1.30
C GLN A 501 -1.32 20.70 -1.10
N TYR A 502 -0.88 21.88 -1.54
CA TYR A 502 -1.64 23.14 -1.43
C TYR A 502 -1.71 23.92 -2.76
N PRO A 503 -2.68 24.83 -2.90
CA PRO A 503 -2.69 25.79 -3.99
C PRO A 503 -1.41 26.64 -4.01
N ARG A 504 -0.84 26.81 -5.20
CA ARG A 504 0.32 27.67 -5.46
C ARG A 504 -0.07 28.82 -6.37
N GLY A 505 0.60 29.96 -6.21
CA GLY A 505 0.38 31.14 -7.06
C GLY A 505 0.91 31.00 -8.49
N ILE A 506 1.64 29.93 -8.81
CA ILE A 506 2.46 29.81 -10.03
C ILE A 506 1.63 29.47 -11.28
N ALA A 507 0.34 29.18 -11.14
CA ALA A 507 -0.44 28.66 -12.25
C ALA A 507 -1.84 29.31 -12.36
N PRO A 508 -2.26 29.71 -13.58
CA PRO A 508 -3.49 30.47 -13.79
C PRO A 508 -4.71 29.62 -13.46
N SER A 509 -5.45 30.02 -12.42
CA SER A 509 -6.67 29.37 -11.96
C SER A 509 -7.53 28.78 -13.10
N PRO A 510 -7.97 27.51 -13.00
CA PRO A 510 -7.78 26.59 -11.88
C PRO A 510 -6.68 25.56 -12.21
N VAL A 511 -5.51 25.64 -11.57
CA VAL A 511 -4.43 24.65 -11.76
C VAL A 511 -4.19 23.77 -10.54
N TRP A 512 -4.59 24.19 -9.34
CA TRP A 512 -4.57 23.28 -8.20
C TRP A 512 -5.91 22.56 -8.08
N GLN A 513 -5.85 21.24 -8.00
CA GLN A 513 -6.97 20.37 -7.68
C GLN A 513 -6.62 19.60 -6.42
N LEU A 514 -7.58 19.51 -5.50
CA LEU A 514 -7.52 18.58 -4.39
C LEU A 514 -7.80 17.18 -4.94
N ALA A 515 -6.76 16.48 -5.39
CA ALA A 515 -6.91 15.21 -6.10
C ALA A 515 -5.67 14.32 -5.95
N TYR A 516 -5.89 13.01 -5.95
CA TYR A 516 -4.83 12.04 -6.24
C TYR A 516 -4.64 11.85 -7.75
N SER A 517 -3.51 11.25 -8.14
CA SER A 517 -3.18 10.99 -9.54
C SER A 517 -4.16 10.00 -10.17
N THR A 518 -4.69 10.36 -11.35
CA THR A 518 -5.66 9.59 -12.13
C THR A 518 -5.04 8.76 -13.24
N SER A 519 -3.71 8.79 -13.41
CA SER A 519 -3.04 8.04 -14.48
C SER A 519 -1.55 7.86 -14.20
N VAL A 520 -0.96 6.84 -14.83
CA VAL A 520 0.49 6.69 -14.88
C VAL A 520 1.02 7.62 -15.96
N LEU A 521 1.63 8.74 -15.57
CA LEU A 521 2.33 9.62 -16.51
C LEU A 521 3.64 8.95 -17.00
N PRO A 522 4.15 9.32 -18.19
CA PRO A 522 5.37 8.73 -18.74
C PRO A 522 6.55 8.77 -17.77
N THR A 523 7.34 7.70 -17.77
CA THR A 523 8.57 7.61 -16.97
C THR A 523 9.60 8.60 -17.50
N LEU A 524 10.24 9.36 -16.61
CA LEU A 524 11.33 10.27 -16.92
C LEU A 524 12.64 9.66 -16.43
N ASP A 525 13.59 9.43 -17.35
CA ASP A 525 14.95 9.01 -16.99
C ASP A 525 15.85 10.24 -16.96
N GLU A 526 16.28 10.65 -15.78
CA GLU A 526 17.12 11.84 -15.57
C GLU A 526 18.50 11.72 -16.22
N ASN A 527 18.93 10.53 -16.63
CA ASN A 527 20.14 10.34 -17.44
C ASN A 527 19.92 10.58 -18.94
N ALA A 528 18.65 10.62 -19.39
CA ALA A 528 18.28 10.63 -20.79
C ALA A 528 16.91 11.29 -21.03
N LEU A 529 16.71 12.52 -20.54
CA LEU A 529 15.48 13.28 -20.72
C LEU A 529 15.34 13.80 -22.14
N SER A 530 14.19 13.61 -22.77
CA SER A 530 13.90 14.17 -24.10
C SER A 530 13.16 15.50 -23.97
N GLU A 531 13.79 16.57 -24.46
CA GLU A 531 13.20 17.91 -24.44
C GLU A 531 12.00 18.04 -25.38
N SER A 532 12.08 17.39 -26.55
CA SER A 532 10.99 17.36 -27.52
C SER A 532 9.77 16.56 -27.05
N ALA A 533 9.96 15.60 -26.15
CA ALA A 533 8.86 14.83 -25.55
C ALA A 533 8.26 15.54 -24.33
N GLY A 534 9.08 16.33 -23.61
CA GLY A 534 8.73 16.93 -22.33
C GLY A 534 8.27 15.86 -21.33
N ILE A 535 7.21 16.17 -20.59
CA ILE A 535 6.61 15.19 -19.65
C ILE A 535 5.72 14.17 -20.39
N GLY A 536 5.13 14.56 -21.53
CA GLY A 536 4.19 13.70 -22.26
C GLY A 536 2.89 13.43 -21.49
N ALA A 537 2.50 14.33 -20.58
CA ALA A 537 1.25 14.25 -19.83
C ALA A 537 0.06 14.85 -20.61
N ASN A 538 -1.16 14.56 -20.15
CA ASN A 538 -2.40 15.10 -20.70
C ASN A 538 -3.21 15.84 -19.61
N VAL A 539 -2.54 16.74 -18.89
CA VAL A 539 -3.16 17.62 -17.89
C VAL A 539 -3.03 19.07 -18.37
N PRO A 540 -3.97 19.53 -19.23
CA PRO A 540 -3.89 20.87 -19.81
C PRO A 540 -3.77 21.94 -18.72
N ARG A 541 -2.99 22.98 -19.02
CA ARG A 541 -2.79 24.16 -18.17
C ARG A 541 -2.06 23.91 -16.84
N ALA A 542 -1.77 22.67 -16.47
CA ALA A 542 -0.97 22.39 -15.29
C ALA A 542 0.51 22.61 -15.56
N LEU A 543 1.14 23.42 -14.71
CA LEU A 543 2.57 23.70 -14.73
C LEU A 543 3.22 23.14 -13.48
N VAL A 544 4.31 22.40 -13.64
CA VAL A 544 5.05 21.79 -12.54
C VAL A 544 6.46 22.37 -12.47
N PRO A 545 6.93 22.78 -11.28
CA PRO A 545 8.33 23.12 -11.07
C PRO A 545 9.24 21.93 -11.27
N PHE A 546 10.38 22.20 -11.90
CA PHE A 546 11.50 21.27 -11.96
C PHE A 546 12.81 22.05 -11.81
N ARG A 547 13.88 21.35 -11.45
CA ARG A 547 15.20 21.94 -11.33
C ARG A 547 16.02 21.77 -12.61
N ALA A 548 16.75 22.81 -12.99
CA ALA A 548 17.72 22.75 -14.07
C ALA A 548 19.06 23.35 -13.59
N PRO A 549 20.22 22.86 -14.09
CA PRO A 549 21.50 23.51 -13.84
C PRO A 549 21.47 24.94 -14.41
N GLN A 550 21.75 25.96 -13.59
CA GLN A 550 21.82 27.33 -14.12
C GLN A 550 23.08 27.52 -14.98
N THR A 551 23.00 27.19 -16.26
CA THR A 551 23.96 27.60 -17.28
C THR A 551 23.28 28.47 -18.33
N ALA A 552 23.00 29.72 -17.92
CA ALA A 552 22.68 30.89 -18.74
C ALA A 552 21.20 31.17 -19.13
N ALA A 553 20.66 32.22 -18.51
CA ALA A 553 20.02 33.38 -19.16
C ALA A 553 18.82 33.20 -20.13
N CYS A 554 18.17 32.04 -20.19
CA CYS A 554 16.80 32.01 -20.69
C CYS A 554 15.85 32.63 -19.67
N GLY A 555 15.11 33.67 -20.06
CA GLY A 555 14.02 34.20 -19.24
C GLY A 555 13.05 33.07 -18.89
N GLY A 556 12.58 33.03 -17.63
CA GLY A 556 11.63 32.01 -17.15
C GLY A 556 12.09 31.26 -15.89
N ALA A 557 13.37 31.32 -15.51
CA ALA A 557 13.84 30.75 -14.25
C ALA A 557 13.37 31.58 -13.05
N PHE A 558 12.67 30.93 -12.12
CA PHE A 558 12.21 31.51 -10.87
C PHE A 558 13.22 31.21 -9.78
N CYS A 559 13.96 32.21 -9.36
CA CYS A 559 14.84 32.05 -8.21
C CYS A 559 14.10 32.42 -6.93
N VAL A 560 14.27 31.63 -5.88
CA VAL A 560 13.71 31.93 -4.56
C VAL A 560 14.33 33.25 -4.07
N ALA A 561 13.49 34.23 -3.71
CA ALA A 561 13.91 35.63 -3.47
C ALA A 561 15.04 35.80 -2.44
N ASN A 562 15.19 34.85 -1.52
CA ASN A 562 16.21 34.86 -0.46
C ASN A 562 17.28 33.78 -0.63
N ASN A 563 17.27 33.01 -1.73
CA ASN A 563 18.29 32.03 -2.04
C ASN A 563 18.53 31.93 -3.57
N PRO A 564 19.47 32.72 -4.12
CA PRO A 564 19.74 32.76 -5.56
C PRO A 564 20.39 31.47 -6.11
N THR A 565 20.65 30.47 -5.26
CA THR A 565 21.13 29.14 -5.69
C THR A 565 19.99 28.14 -5.94
N VAL A 566 18.74 28.52 -5.63
CA VAL A 566 17.54 27.74 -5.92
C VAL A 566 16.76 28.44 -7.00
N CYS A 567 16.99 28.02 -8.24
CA CYS A 567 16.23 28.48 -9.38
C CYS A 567 15.55 27.27 -10.01
N LEU A 568 14.27 27.44 -10.31
CA LEU A 568 13.42 26.41 -10.90
C LEU A 568 12.84 26.93 -12.22
N ASN A 569 12.55 25.99 -13.10
CA ASN A 569 11.80 26.23 -14.32
C ASN A 569 10.42 25.57 -14.20
N LEU A 570 9.53 25.89 -15.13
CA LEU A 570 8.19 25.31 -15.19
C LEU A 570 8.06 24.43 -16.42
N ALA A 571 7.64 23.19 -16.21
CA ALA A 571 7.27 22.26 -17.27
C ALA A 571 5.75 22.19 -17.39
N SER A 572 5.24 22.22 -18.61
CA SER A 572 3.82 22.00 -18.87
C SER A 572 3.50 20.51 -18.84
N LEU A 573 2.42 20.16 -18.14
CA LEU A 573 1.82 18.83 -18.13
C LEU A 573 0.78 18.68 -19.26
N GLY A 574 0.64 19.67 -20.14
CA GLY A 574 -0.24 19.61 -21.29
C GLY A 574 0.27 18.67 -22.41
N PRO A 575 -0.63 18.24 -23.30
CA PRO A 575 -0.29 17.32 -24.39
C PRO A 575 0.76 17.93 -25.33
N GLY A 576 1.80 17.17 -25.65
CA GLY A 576 2.82 17.55 -26.64
C GLY A 576 3.72 18.73 -26.23
N ALA A 577 3.71 19.13 -24.96
CA ALA A 577 4.53 20.22 -24.48
C ALA A 577 6.02 19.82 -24.44
N THR A 578 6.87 20.63 -25.05
CA THR A 578 8.33 20.52 -24.96
C THR A 578 8.83 21.14 -23.66
N VAL A 579 9.96 20.65 -23.14
CA VAL A 579 10.60 21.18 -21.93
C VAL A 579 12.11 21.29 -22.15
N ASP A 580 12.69 22.45 -21.86
CA ASP A 580 14.13 22.69 -21.84
C ASP A 580 14.68 22.20 -20.49
N TRP A 581 15.21 20.96 -20.46
CA TRP A 581 15.52 20.27 -19.21
C TRP A 581 16.87 20.69 -18.64
N ASP A 582 17.83 21.10 -19.48
CA ASP A 582 19.16 21.54 -19.05
C ASP A 582 19.34 23.07 -19.05
N ALA A 583 18.30 23.81 -19.44
CA ALA A 583 18.22 25.27 -19.45
C ALA A 583 19.30 25.93 -20.32
N ASP A 584 19.68 25.30 -21.44
CA ASP A 584 20.69 25.81 -22.37
C ASP A 584 20.11 26.72 -23.47
N CYS A 585 18.79 26.91 -23.49
CA CYS A 585 18.03 27.72 -24.46
C CYS A 585 17.93 27.13 -25.87
N LEU A 586 18.33 25.89 -26.10
CA LEU A 586 18.40 25.29 -27.41
C LEU A 586 17.52 24.03 -27.44
N PRO A 587 16.62 23.89 -28.44
CA PRO A 587 15.92 22.63 -28.61
C PRO A 587 16.94 21.54 -28.99
N THR A 588 17.21 20.61 -28.07
CA THR A 588 18.16 19.54 -28.29
C THR A 588 17.50 18.38 -29.05
N PRO A 589 17.98 17.97 -30.25
CA PRO A 589 17.42 16.84 -31.00
C PRO A 589 17.66 15.46 -30.36
N GLY A 590 18.17 15.40 -29.12
CA GLY A 590 18.61 14.21 -28.40
C GLY A 590 18.07 14.18 -26.97
N THR A 591 18.85 13.57 -26.07
CA THR A 591 18.51 13.52 -24.64
C THR A 591 19.55 14.23 -23.80
N VAL A 592 19.11 14.87 -22.73
CA VAL A 592 19.97 15.57 -21.76
C VAL A 592 19.90 14.89 -20.40
N ALA A 593 20.97 15.05 -19.61
CA ALA A 593 20.99 14.57 -18.24
C ALA A 593 20.77 15.74 -17.29
N ALA A 594 19.69 15.71 -16.53
CA ALA A 594 19.37 16.74 -15.55
C ALA A 594 18.64 16.13 -14.37
N ASP A 595 19.04 16.56 -13.17
CA ASP A 595 18.39 16.20 -11.91
C ASP A 595 17.22 17.17 -11.69
N ILE A 596 16.05 16.75 -12.14
CA ILE A 596 14.86 17.60 -12.30
C ILE A 596 13.99 17.63 -11.05
N ASN A 597 14.19 16.69 -10.12
CA ASN A 597 13.51 16.66 -8.83
C ASN A 597 14.40 16.89 -7.60
N ASP A 598 15.69 17.22 -7.74
CA ASP A 598 16.55 17.64 -6.61
C ASP A 598 16.10 18.97 -5.99
N PHE A 599 15.26 18.87 -4.96
CA PHE A 599 14.89 19.98 -4.09
C PHE A 599 15.48 19.82 -2.69
N SER A 600 16.60 19.11 -2.56
CA SER A 600 17.31 18.86 -1.29
C SER A 600 17.76 20.15 -0.58
N VAL A 601 17.81 21.27 -1.32
CA VAL A 601 18.02 22.61 -0.77
C VAL A 601 16.94 23.06 0.22
N PHE A 602 15.73 22.50 0.14
CA PHE A 602 14.67 22.74 1.14
C PHE A 602 14.82 21.87 2.39
N ALA A 603 15.78 20.94 2.42
CA ALA A 603 16.11 20.09 3.56
C ALA A 603 17.55 20.33 4.09
N PRO A 604 17.97 21.58 4.37
CA PRO A 604 19.35 21.87 4.75
C PRO A 604 19.73 21.24 6.09
N GLY A 605 20.84 20.50 6.12
CA GLY A 605 21.37 19.89 7.35
C GLY A 605 20.77 18.52 7.70
N THR A 606 20.06 17.89 6.77
CA THR A 606 19.52 16.53 6.94
C THR A 606 20.52 15.44 6.54
N SER A 607 20.22 14.18 6.89
CA SER A 607 21.06 13.02 6.53
C SER A 607 21.03 12.76 5.01
N ALA A 608 22.02 12.05 4.48
CA ALA A 608 22.05 11.69 3.06
C ALA A 608 20.78 10.91 2.62
N GLN A 609 20.20 10.12 3.51
CA GLN A 609 18.94 9.40 3.28
C GLN A 609 17.75 10.36 3.13
N ALA A 610 17.68 11.39 3.98
CA ALA A 610 16.64 12.42 3.88
C ALA A 610 16.81 13.29 2.63
N LEU A 611 18.04 13.60 2.21
CA LEU A 611 18.29 14.33 0.95
C LEU A 611 17.87 13.53 -0.29
N ALA A 612 18.00 12.20 -0.27
CA ALA A 612 17.57 11.34 -1.37
C ALA A 612 16.04 11.35 -1.57
N VAL A 613 15.25 11.44 -0.49
CA VAL A 613 13.78 11.62 -0.55
C VAL A 613 13.39 12.92 -1.26
N PHE A 614 14.25 13.94 -1.18
CA PHE A 614 14.11 15.22 -1.89
C PHE A 614 14.70 15.18 -3.31
N GLY A 615 14.93 13.99 -3.88
CA GLY A 615 15.33 13.82 -5.27
C GLY A 615 16.82 14.01 -5.55
N GLN A 616 17.69 14.05 -4.54
CA GLN A 616 19.12 14.23 -4.80
C GLN A 616 19.72 13.06 -5.60
N GLY A 617 20.21 13.37 -6.81
CA GLY A 617 20.95 12.48 -7.69
C GLY A 617 20.08 11.91 -8.82
N LEU A 618 20.67 11.83 -10.03
CA LEU A 618 20.00 11.32 -11.22
C LEU A 618 19.39 9.92 -11.00
N THR A 619 18.11 9.80 -11.29
CA THR A 619 17.34 8.56 -11.14
C THR A 619 16.27 8.42 -12.23
N THR A 620 15.49 7.35 -12.15
CA THR A 620 14.31 7.14 -12.98
C THR A 620 13.06 7.48 -12.19
N LEU A 621 12.30 8.46 -12.67
CA LEU A 621 11.05 8.92 -12.07
C LEU A 621 9.89 8.19 -12.74
N VAL A 622 9.34 7.17 -12.09
CA VAL A 622 8.20 6.39 -12.60
C VAL A 622 6.89 7.06 -12.17
N GLY A 623 6.00 7.41 -13.10
CA GLY A 623 4.68 7.95 -12.77
C GLY A 623 3.81 6.93 -12.03
N TYR A 624 2.72 7.37 -11.40
CA TYR A 624 1.85 6.46 -10.62
C TYR A 624 0.38 6.86 -10.69
N HIS A 625 -0.50 5.86 -10.73
CA HIS A 625 -1.96 6.03 -10.74
C HIS A 625 -2.51 5.69 -9.36
N ASP A 626 -2.70 6.69 -8.52
CA ASP A 626 -3.07 6.52 -7.12
C ASP A 626 -4.42 5.80 -6.95
N TRP A 627 -5.46 6.27 -7.64
CA TRP A 627 -6.81 5.72 -7.49
C TRP A 627 -6.93 4.23 -7.82
N ALA A 628 -6.01 3.69 -8.64
CA ALA A 628 -5.98 2.27 -8.98
C ALA A 628 -5.22 1.41 -7.95
N ASN A 629 -4.52 2.04 -7.01
CA ASN A 629 -3.61 1.37 -6.08
C ASN A 629 -3.88 1.75 -4.60
N ILE A 630 -5.05 2.32 -4.31
CA ILE A 630 -5.49 2.57 -2.93
C ILE A 630 -5.75 1.24 -2.22
N VAL A 631 -5.32 1.17 -0.95
CA VAL A 631 -5.59 0.07 -0.02
C VAL A 631 -6.88 0.35 0.73
N TYR A 632 -7.94 -0.39 0.38
CA TYR A 632 -9.24 -0.26 1.03
C TYR A 632 -9.30 -0.99 2.38
N ASP A 633 -9.05 -2.31 2.37
CA ASP A 633 -9.08 -3.15 3.58
C ASP A 633 -7.91 -2.84 4.51
N VAL A 634 -8.16 -2.00 5.50
CA VAL A 634 -7.17 -1.67 6.53
C VAL A 634 -6.81 -2.88 7.39
N ARG A 635 -7.74 -3.84 7.58
CA ARG A 635 -7.55 -5.00 8.48
C ARG A 635 -6.52 -5.99 7.91
N GLY A 636 -6.31 -5.96 6.59
CA GLY A 636 -5.29 -6.74 5.91
C GLY A 636 -3.86 -6.21 6.09
N THR A 637 -3.68 -5.02 6.69
CA THR A 637 -2.37 -4.39 6.78
C THR A 637 -1.62 -4.74 8.05
N ALA A 638 -0.28 -4.71 7.97
CA ALA A 638 0.60 -5.00 9.11
C ALA A 638 0.51 -3.95 10.24
N THR A 639 -0.12 -2.82 9.97
CA THR A 639 -0.20 -1.63 10.84
C THR A 639 -1.57 -1.45 11.46
N PHE A 640 -2.54 -2.33 11.15
CA PHE A 640 -3.81 -2.38 11.85
C PHE A 640 -3.63 -2.90 13.28
N ALA A 641 -3.45 -1.99 14.24
CA ALA A 641 -3.19 -2.35 15.64
C ALA A 641 -4.04 -1.53 16.66
N PRO A 642 -4.51 -2.13 17.77
CA PRO A 642 -5.36 -1.44 18.76
C PRO A 642 -4.82 -0.14 19.34
N GLY A 643 -3.53 0.13 19.18
CA GLY A 643 -2.91 1.42 19.45
C GLY A 643 -2.06 1.87 18.27
N ALA A 644 -1.62 3.12 18.28
CA ALA A 644 -0.82 3.63 17.19
C ALA A 644 0.60 3.06 17.23
N SER A 645 1.01 2.39 16.15
CA SER A 645 2.36 1.87 15.99
C SER A 645 3.02 2.58 14.82
N ALA A 646 3.76 3.64 15.14
CA ALA A 646 4.35 4.46 14.11
C ALA A 646 5.68 3.92 13.59
N ILE A 647 5.80 3.87 12.28
CA ILE A 647 7.07 3.81 11.56
C ILE A 647 7.27 5.21 10.98
N ASP A 648 8.46 5.77 11.16
CA ASP A 648 8.79 7.05 10.52
C ASP A 648 8.77 6.86 8.99
N ILE A 649 7.75 7.45 8.35
CA ILE A 649 7.53 7.43 6.90
C ILE A 649 8.05 8.69 6.21
N GLY A 650 8.74 9.58 6.94
CA GLY A 650 9.42 10.76 6.38
C GLY A 650 8.49 11.91 5.96
N CYS A 651 7.30 12.03 6.57
CA CYS A 651 6.30 13.06 6.29
C CYS A 651 6.66 14.43 6.89
N ASP A 652 7.67 15.09 6.32
CA ASP A 652 8.19 16.37 6.83
C ASP A 652 7.76 17.59 5.98
N TYR A 653 6.46 17.71 5.64
CA TYR A 653 5.98 18.97 5.06
C TYR A 653 5.86 20.06 6.13
N THR A 654 6.96 20.78 6.32
CA THR A 654 7.08 21.85 7.33
C THR A 654 6.44 23.16 6.90
N ALA A 655 6.10 24.01 7.87
CA ALA A 655 5.74 25.41 7.62
C ALA A 655 6.87 26.19 6.92
N ASP A 656 8.14 25.84 7.15
CA ASP A 656 9.27 26.49 6.47
C ASP A 656 9.34 26.10 4.98
N LEU A 657 9.13 24.82 4.67
CA LEU A 657 8.98 24.34 3.30
C LEU A 657 7.79 25.01 2.61
N ARG A 658 6.66 25.14 3.33
CA ARG A 658 5.46 25.85 2.86
C ARG A 658 5.78 27.29 2.45
N GLU A 659 6.49 28.04 3.29
CA GLU A 659 6.89 29.41 2.97
C GLU A 659 7.89 29.44 1.81
N ALA A 660 8.84 28.50 1.74
CA ALA A 660 9.79 28.41 0.64
C ALA A 660 9.09 28.19 -0.71
N ILE A 661 8.11 27.27 -0.76
CA ILE A 661 7.30 26.99 -1.96
C ILE A 661 6.43 28.19 -2.32
N ARG A 662 5.82 28.87 -1.34
CA ARG A 662 4.99 30.08 -1.59
C ARG A 662 5.82 31.29 -2.01
N ALA A 663 7.08 31.37 -1.60
CA ALA A 663 7.99 32.46 -1.96
C ALA A 663 8.51 32.36 -3.40
N ILE A 664 8.23 31.26 -4.11
CA ILE A 664 8.49 31.16 -5.55
C ILE A 664 7.57 32.17 -6.24
N PRO A 665 8.11 33.20 -6.92
CA PRO A 665 7.29 34.24 -7.51
C PRO A 665 6.26 33.64 -8.47
N SER A 666 4.99 33.98 -8.27
CA SER A 666 4.02 33.92 -9.33
C SER A 666 4.30 35.08 -10.29
N SER A 667 5.27 34.95 -11.19
CA SER A 667 4.95 35.57 -12.48
C SER A 667 3.91 34.63 -13.03
N SER A 668 2.67 35.09 -13.21
CA SER A 668 1.83 34.42 -14.20
C SER A 668 2.71 34.30 -15.43
N PRO A 669 3.12 33.09 -15.88
CA PRO A 669 3.65 33.00 -17.22
C PRO A 669 2.54 33.62 -18.05
N CYS A 670 2.86 34.71 -18.73
CA CYS A 670 1.90 35.43 -19.54
C CYS A 670 1.27 34.37 -20.45
N PRO A 671 0.01 33.95 -20.24
CA PRO A 671 -0.48 32.69 -20.80
C PRO A 671 -0.55 32.70 -22.33
N ILE A 672 -0.31 33.89 -22.88
CA ILE A 672 -0.40 34.28 -24.27
C ILE A 672 0.98 34.63 -24.88
N ASP A 673 2.06 34.48 -24.12
CA ASP A 673 3.45 34.59 -24.57
C ASP A 673 3.87 33.23 -25.16
N PHE A 674 3.61 33.07 -26.46
CA PHE A 674 3.72 31.81 -27.19
C PHE A 674 5.01 31.70 -28.01
N ALA A 675 5.78 32.79 -28.13
CA ALA A 675 6.94 32.89 -28.99
C ALA A 675 8.09 33.65 -28.31
N ALA A 676 9.32 33.43 -28.80
CA ALA A 676 10.45 34.18 -28.31
C ALA A 676 10.41 35.65 -28.80
N PRO A 677 10.85 36.63 -27.99
CA PRO A 677 11.54 36.47 -26.71
C PRO A 677 10.61 36.32 -25.49
N PRO A 678 10.82 35.33 -24.60
CA PRO A 678 9.98 35.13 -23.42
C PRO A 678 9.94 36.36 -22.51
N GLY A 679 8.76 36.65 -21.97
CA GLY A 679 8.45 37.81 -21.13
C GLY A 679 8.14 39.08 -21.93
N VAL A 680 8.04 39.01 -23.25
CA VAL A 680 7.77 40.16 -24.12
C VAL A 680 6.64 39.83 -25.08
N LEU A 681 5.48 40.47 -24.89
CA LEU A 681 4.37 40.34 -25.83
C LEU A 681 4.62 41.14 -27.10
N ASP A 682 4.75 40.43 -28.22
CA ASP A 682 4.91 41.01 -29.53
C ASP A 682 4.11 40.27 -30.63
N ILE A 683 4.36 40.62 -31.89
CA ILE A 683 3.61 40.04 -33.01
C ILE A 683 3.90 38.54 -33.21
N ALA A 684 5.05 38.05 -32.76
CA ALA A 684 5.40 36.63 -32.83
C ALA A 684 4.45 35.80 -31.96
N ASP A 685 4.01 36.30 -30.81
CA ASP A 685 3.02 35.65 -29.95
C ASP A 685 1.66 35.55 -30.60
N VAL A 686 1.24 36.62 -31.27
CA VAL A 686 -0.01 36.63 -32.05
C VAL A 686 0.05 35.60 -33.17
N VAL A 687 1.18 35.52 -33.88
CA VAL A 687 1.37 34.55 -34.95
C VAL A 687 1.37 33.12 -34.40
N ALA A 688 2.06 32.88 -33.28
CA ALA A 688 2.13 31.57 -32.64
C ALA A 688 0.78 31.13 -32.07
N PHE A 689 0.02 32.04 -31.44
CA PHE A 689 -1.36 31.78 -31.02
C PHE A 689 -2.23 31.38 -32.20
N LEU A 690 -2.22 32.14 -33.30
CA LEU A 690 -3.04 31.84 -34.47
C LEU A 690 -2.65 30.50 -35.13
N GLN A 691 -1.37 30.14 -35.13
CA GLN A 691 -0.89 28.85 -35.61
C GLN A 691 -1.38 27.70 -34.73
N ARG A 692 -1.25 27.83 -33.40
CA ARG A 692 -1.71 26.85 -32.40
C ARG A 692 -3.23 26.72 -32.41
N PHE A 693 -3.95 27.83 -32.45
CA PHE A 693 -5.42 27.88 -32.57
C PHE A 693 -5.90 27.21 -33.86
N GLY A 694 -5.25 27.50 -35.00
CA GLY A 694 -5.55 26.87 -36.28
C GLY A 694 -5.22 25.37 -36.33
N ALA A 695 -4.29 24.92 -35.49
CA ALA A 695 -3.94 23.51 -35.32
C ALA A 695 -4.78 22.79 -34.25
N SER A 696 -5.70 23.50 -33.57
CA SER A 696 -6.44 22.99 -32.41
C SER A 696 -5.51 22.45 -31.31
N ASP A 697 -4.40 23.15 -31.09
CA ASP A 697 -3.44 22.86 -30.03
C ASP A 697 -4.00 23.32 -28.68
N ALA A 698 -4.03 22.44 -27.68
CA ALA A 698 -4.61 22.70 -26.36
C ALA A 698 -4.03 23.93 -25.63
N SER A 699 -2.85 24.41 -26.02
CA SER A 699 -2.28 25.66 -25.48
C SER A 699 -3.00 26.93 -25.96
N ALA A 700 -3.79 26.86 -27.04
CA ALA A 700 -4.58 27.99 -27.56
C ALA A 700 -6.03 28.03 -27.07
N ASP A 701 -6.45 27.06 -26.25
CA ASP A 701 -7.77 26.99 -25.58
C ASP A 701 -7.66 27.65 -24.19
N ILE A 702 -7.92 28.95 -24.16
CA ILE A 702 -7.59 29.86 -23.05
C ILE A 702 -8.83 30.60 -22.50
N ALA A 703 -10.03 30.23 -22.92
CA ALA A 703 -11.29 30.72 -22.38
C ALA A 703 -12.32 29.59 -22.23
N GLU A 704 -13.29 29.77 -21.32
CA GLU A 704 -14.40 28.84 -21.24
C GLU A 704 -15.36 28.99 -22.43
N PRO A 705 -15.93 27.89 -22.95
CA PRO A 705 -15.81 26.51 -22.46
C PRO A 705 -14.56 25.75 -22.98
N PHE A 706 -13.72 25.26 -22.06
CA PHE A 706 -12.52 24.49 -22.41
C PHE A 706 -12.86 23.17 -23.14
N GLY A 707 -11.98 22.77 -24.05
CA GLY A 707 -12.14 21.69 -25.02
C GLY A 707 -12.79 22.14 -26.33
N GLN A 708 -13.07 23.44 -26.49
CA GLN A 708 -13.67 24.02 -27.68
C GLN A 708 -12.85 25.23 -28.13
N PHE A 709 -12.25 25.14 -29.33
CA PHE A 709 -11.52 26.27 -29.93
C PHE A 709 -12.51 27.24 -30.57
N ASP A 710 -12.84 28.31 -29.84
CA ASP A 710 -13.88 29.25 -30.26
C ASP A 710 -13.47 30.73 -30.12
N ILE A 711 -14.43 31.62 -30.33
CA ILE A 711 -14.17 33.06 -30.32
C ILE A 711 -13.83 33.58 -28.91
N ALA A 712 -14.25 32.89 -27.85
CA ALA A 712 -13.92 33.23 -26.48
C ALA A 712 -12.40 33.15 -26.24
N ASP A 713 -11.71 32.16 -26.83
CA ASP A 713 -10.25 32.04 -26.76
C ASP A 713 -9.55 33.22 -27.42
N VAL A 714 -10.01 33.58 -28.61
CA VAL A 714 -9.46 34.72 -29.36
C VAL A 714 -9.71 36.03 -28.60
N ILE A 715 -10.89 36.19 -28.00
CA ILE A 715 -11.22 37.36 -27.18
C ILE A 715 -10.34 37.40 -25.93
N SER A 716 -10.16 36.27 -25.25
CA SER A 716 -9.29 36.15 -24.06
C SER A 716 -7.84 36.46 -24.42
N PHE A 717 -7.34 35.96 -25.55
CA PHE A 717 -6.01 36.25 -26.07
C PHE A 717 -5.82 37.76 -26.25
N LEU A 718 -6.72 38.41 -26.99
CA LEU A 718 -6.64 39.83 -27.28
C LEU A 718 -6.78 40.70 -26.03
N GLN A 719 -7.61 40.29 -25.06
CA GLN A 719 -7.75 40.99 -23.78
C GLN A 719 -6.47 40.91 -22.96
N GLN A 720 -5.88 39.73 -22.84
CA GLN A 720 -4.61 39.54 -22.13
C GLN A 720 -3.47 40.26 -22.85
N PHE A 721 -3.45 40.24 -24.19
CA PHE A 721 -2.42 40.86 -25.02
C PHE A 721 -2.48 42.39 -24.91
N GLY A 722 -3.69 42.95 -24.97
CA GLY A 722 -3.92 44.39 -24.78
C GLY A 722 -3.64 44.87 -23.36
N ALA A 723 -3.74 43.98 -22.36
CA ALA A 723 -3.39 44.27 -20.97
C ALA A 723 -1.88 44.21 -20.69
N GLY A 724 -1.08 43.68 -21.61
CA GLY A 724 0.39 43.65 -21.53
C GLY A 724 0.98 42.65 -20.54
N CYS A 725 0.16 41.76 -19.96
CA CYS A 725 0.50 40.79 -18.89
C CYS A 725 1.18 41.40 -17.63
N PRO A 726 0.50 41.43 -16.46
CA PRO A 726 1.12 41.84 -15.19
C PRO A 726 2.03 40.78 -14.57
#